data_AF-A0A135SDV9-F1
#
_entry.id   AF-A0A135SDV9-F1
#
_cell.length_a   1.000
_cell.length_b   1.000
_cell.length_c   1.000
_cell.angle_alpha   90.00
_cell.angle_beta   90.00
_cell.angle_gamma   90.00
#
_symmetry.space_group_name_H-M   'P 1'
#
loop_
_entity.id
_entity.type
_entity.pdbx_description
1 polymer ?
#
loop_
_entity_poly.entity_id
_entity_poly.type
_entity_poly.pdbx_seq_one_letter_code
_entity_poly.pdbx_strand_id
1 'polypeptide(L)'
;MAPLSLFFSSLLFSVALGAPAASSGSNLGRDLSLVQSFKHKITVDPSGVTKNWTGNNVCNFDGFSCAKNPNTGNNALSGIDLNGFGLEGKDLVLDGFLDKLTDLTFFHANSNGFTGSLPKDLSALKWLWEIDVSNNKLSGPFPTGVFDLDLTFLDLRFNEFSGPIPKEAFNLDLDVLFLNDNKFSGSIPSNVGSSPVIYLTLANNKLNGSIPKSIGNMKNVQEILLLGNQLSGSLPRDYNIKNLTVFDASDNKLSGSVPEGLCKLDTLGVLNLTSNNFSGTLGPACTALLKNHVLDVTNNCIQGVKGSRFPVFPALHNPEPIAATEMQTIIGPANRRRPRYPTISDPRNVQFVLGLSQIAFVIGVGNFDMADVELLKAELAKTHRLGKFIKAWDPQVMGVKDANPRTVKDDHIISDMDVAISVRDGTILRGNIYRPRHLEGTKLPVIFNYSVYSKDGATDIAVFPPSAGLDKSRITKDYEFEAADPGWWCSRGYIVASIDARGCFQSDGDKSYYSRDVGIDGYDLVEWLAKQSWSNGKVALYGASGYAMVLWLVAAEQPPSLAAIIPIDGMTDMYREMALKGGIPETQFSAVYPYFFNWGKNLVEDTTDGAKTHPYFDEYWQSKIPALSQITAPAYIICGWGDHAIHTRGTLNAWEKIASQAKYLEIHQYQKWEWSVTEESLARQKAFLDHYLLGLSTEIQYWPKVRYTMRERYYTGEWRYSDAFPIPETQYTQYFPTPSLGLSKVPQRAESHTSYDASEGEVAFELPLRNSLEFAGHSKLKLWVEVTDGGDNLDLFITLRKKDKDGKDVYFPWITVVDTGPIGFGWLRASRRELDETASTLWKPVHLHRRDLEPLKAGDVVPVEIEIQPTSCRFRAGERLSLVVSGHDYGKYPPGAPIPRHNSTINKGRHVIHFGGKYDSHLLLPVIPPVKEAYSQKRPLVKMTIACRRIPGWAEDKFLEEYTSVHAAMTKHISDVVPILRNYTQAVALPHFSVSGVPNGGLEPWDAVTTLGWTSLKGLWGSFQAPEYKASAGKHEFADTSVQTGILSQSFAESLFDPILFEQRGTKAALLLVFLAKSQDATYTENDLTSRAASITDLGAGTSLMRYVLNREVTPEDTASFFAGTPFATSDWHTMAAFEQYWFPDRASAANFLSEKNKLETLFKKLPKSFDTEKSFAVIGDENIVVKKDLEF
;
A
#
# COMPACT_ATOMS: atom_id res chain seq x y z
N MET A 1 15.05 -57.43 73.04
CA MET A 1 16.08 -56.45 73.46
C MET A 1 16.36 -55.53 72.29
N ALA A 2 16.61 -54.25 72.55
CA ALA A 2 17.20 -53.28 71.62
C ALA A 2 18.73 -53.62 71.41
N PRO A 3 19.57 -52.90 70.62
CA PRO A 3 19.40 -51.50 70.23
C PRO A 3 19.97 -51.03 68.84
N LEU A 4 19.66 -49.75 68.50
CA LEU A 4 20.51 -48.62 68.05
C LEU A 4 21.82 -48.86 67.24
N SER A 5 22.37 -47.93 66.43
CA SER A 5 21.94 -46.62 65.86
C SER A 5 23.10 -45.97 65.03
N LEU A 6 22.81 -44.82 64.41
CA LEU A 6 23.72 -43.70 64.02
C LEU A 6 24.41 -43.71 62.63
N PHE A 7 24.24 -42.57 61.95
CA PHE A 7 24.93 -42.07 60.75
C PHE A 7 26.31 -41.48 61.11
N PHE A 8 27.26 -41.43 60.15
CA PHE A 8 27.80 -40.17 59.58
C PHE A 8 28.84 -40.36 58.44
N SER A 9 28.95 -39.35 57.57
CA SER A 9 30.06 -38.96 56.66
C SER A 9 30.62 -39.93 55.59
N SER A 10 30.29 -39.61 54.33
CA SER A 10 31.16 -39.49 53.12
C SER A 10 32.69 -39.68 53.31
N LEU A 11 33.47 -40.28 52.41
CA LEU A 11 33.61 -39.99 50.96
C LEU A 11 34.63 -40.97 50.32
N LEU A 12 34.38 -41.51 49.10
CA LEU A 12 35.33 -41.58 47.96
C LEU A 12 34.85 -42.46 46.77
N PHE A 13 35.34 -42.08 45.58
CA PHE A 13 35.25 -42.74 44.27
C PHE A 13 35.73 -44.21 44.28
N SER A 14 35.36 -45.13 43.38
CA SER A 14 34.62 -45.05 42.08
C SER A 14 34.19 -46.47 41.64
N VAL A 15 33.27 -46.59 40.66
CA VAL A 15 33.32 -47.50 39.47
C VAL A 15 31.98 -47.43 38.72
N ALA A 16 32.04 -47.61 37.40
CA ALA A 16 30.95 -47.44 36.45
C ALA A 16 29.65 -48.22 36.75
N LEU A 17 28.51 -47.56 36.49
CA LEU A 17 27.24 -48.19 36.16
C LEU A 17 26.67 -47.54 34.89
N GLY A 18 26.06 -48.36 34.04
CA GLY A 18 25.68 -47.97 32.67
C GLY A 18 24.53 -46.97 32.58
N ALA A 19 24.38 -46.37 31.40
CA ALA A 19 23.27 -45.49 31.08
C ALA A 19 21.92 -46.22 31.26
N PRO A 20 20.93 -45.61 31.95
CA PRO A 20 19.58 -46.14 31.95
C PRO A 20 18.96 -45.95 30.56
N ALA A 21 18.31 -46.99 30.03
CA ALA A 21 17.56 -46.88 28.79
C ALA A 21 16.40 -45.89 28.94
N ALA A 22 16.18 -45.04 27.93
CA ALA A 22 15.09 -44.06 27.92
C ALA A 22 13.72 -44.77 27.95
N SER A 23 12.86 -44.40 28.89
CA SER A 23 11.52 -44.96 29.03
C SER A 23 10.53 -44.32 28.05
N SER A 24 9.77 -45.14 27.35
CA SER A 24 8.85 -44.75 26.27
C SER A 24 7.48 -44.24 26.77
N GLY A 25 7.48 -43.18 27.58
CA GLY A 25 6.27 -42.46 28.02
C GLY A 25 6.10 -41.10 27.31
N SER A 26 4.87 -40.57 27.24
CA SER A 26 4.62 -39.21 26.73
C SER A 26 4.95 -38.14 27.78
N ASN A 27 5.71 -37.11 27.41
CA ASN A 27 6.12 -36.02 28.32
C ASN A 27 4.96 -35.17 28.86
N LEU A 28 3.76 -35.23 28.25
CA LEU A 28 2.59 -34.40 28.58
C LEU A 28 2.22 -34.32 30.08
N GLY A 29 2.46 -35.36 30.87
CA GLY A 29 2.22 -35.31 32.33
C GLY A 29 3.19 -34.40 33.10
N ARG A 30 4.46 -34.37 32.68
CA ARG A 30 5.47 -33.40 33.15
C ARG A 30 5.09 -32.00 32.68
N ASP A 31 4.76 -31.86 31.40
CA ASP A 31 4.50 -30.57 30.76
C ASP A 31 3.25 -29.90 31.34
N LEU A 32 2.18 -30.67 31.58
CA LEU A 32 1.01 -30.23 32.33
C LEU A 32 1.37 -29.71 33.74
N SER A 33 2.24 -30.44 34.46
CA SER A 33 2.67 -30.06 35.81
C SER A 33 3.48 -28.74 35.80
N LEU A 34 4.29 -28.52 34.76
CA LEU A 34 5.02 -27.28 34.53
C LEU A 34 4.07 -26.13 34.19
N VAL A 35 3.14 -26.31 33.26
CA VAL A 35 2.15 -25.29 32.87
C VAL A 35 1.22 -24.92 34.02
N GLN A 36 0.78 -25.89 34.83
CA GLN A 36 0.02 -25.59 36.04
C GLN A 36 0.86 -24.84 37.07
N SER A 37 2.14 -25.19 37.26
CA SER A 37 3.03 -24.44 38.15
C SER A 37 3.29 -23.01 37.66
N PHE A 38 3.38 -22.81 36.35
CA PHE A 38 3.53 -21.50 35.72
C PHE A 38 2.26 -20.65 35.85
N LYS A 39 1.08 -21.27 35.68
CA LYS A 39 -0.23 -20.62 35.89
C LYS A 39 -0.34 -19.93 37.25
N HIS A 40 0.15 -20.57 38.32
CA HIS A 40 0.12 -20.00 39.67
C HIS A 40 1.00 -18.76 39.86
N LYS A 41 1.92 -18.47 38.93
CA LYS A 41 2.71 -17.23 38.94
C LYS A 41 1.95 -16.05 38.31
N ILE A 42 0.96 -16.32 37.44
CA ILE A 42 0.15 -15.31 36.77
C ILE A 42 -0.86 -14.75 37.77
N THR A 43 -0.79 -13.44 38.04
CA THR A 43 -1.69 -12.73 38.97
C THR A 43 -2.61 -11.75 38.25
N VAL A 44 -2.30 -11.41 36.99
CA VAL A 44 -3.11 -10.56 36.11
C VAL A 44 -3.24 -11.27 34.77
N ASP A 45 -4.48 -11.54 34.38
CA ASP A 45 -4.85 -12.15 33.11
C ASP A 45 -6.09 -11.42 32.57
N PRO A 46 -5.91 -10.27 31.89
CA PRO A 46 -7.02 -9.42 31.46
C PRO A 46 -7.81 -10.05 30.31
N SER A 47 -7.19 -10.95 29.55
CA SER A 47 -7.81 -11.70 28.46
C SER A 47 -8.59 -12.92 28.95
N GLY A 48 -8.30 -13.39 30.17
CA GLY A 48 -8.87 -14.61 30.74
C GLY A 48 -8.37 -15.89 30.09
N VAL A 49 -7.23 -15.87 29.39
CA VAL A 49 -6.70 -17.03 28.65
C VAL A 49 -6.41 -18.22 29.57
N THR A 50 -6.00 -17.94 30.81
CA THR A 50 -5.68 -18.99 31.78
C THR A 50 -6.93 -19.69 32.35
N LYS A 51 -8.15 -19.18 32.06
CA LYS A 51 -9.40 -19.78 32.57
C LYS A 51 -9.54 -21.24 32.12
N ASN A 52 -9.23 -21.57 30.87
CA ASN A 52 -9.35 -22.94 30.36
C ASN A 52 -8.14 -23.84 30.67
N TRP A 53 -7.07 -23.31 31.30
CA TRP A 53 -5.91 -24.09 31.76
C TRP A 53 -6.26 -24.96 32.98
N THR A 54 -7.21 -25.88 32.83
CA THR A 54 -7.77 -26.73 33.89
C THR A 54 -8.03 -28.14 33.39
N GLY A 55 -7.88 -29.14 34.26
CA GLY A 55 -7.96 -30.56 33.90
C GLY A 55 -6.63 -31.16 33.47
N ASN A 56 -6.69 -32.36 32.91
CA ASN A 56 -5.54 -33.27 32.81
C ASN A 56 -4.88 -33.35 31.42
N ASN A 57 -5.20 -32.43 30.49
CA ASN A 57 -4.63 -32.42 29.15
C ASN A 57 -4.22 -31.00 28.75
N VAL A 58 -2.91 -30.73 28.76
CA VAL A 58 -2.33 -29.43 28.37
C VAL A 58 -2.63 -29.06 26.92
N CYS A 59 -2.88 -30.05 26.05
CA CYS A 59 -3.23 -29.84 24.65
C CYS A 59 -4.63 -29.22 24.43
N ASN A 60 -5.42 -29.05 25.48
CA ASN A 60 -6.73 -28.41 25.44
C ASN A 60 -6.71 -26.97 26.00
N PHE A 61 -5.52 -26.43 26.35
CA PHE A 61 -5.37 -25.12 26.98
C PHE A 61 -5.15 -24.05 25.93
N ASP A 62 -5.76 -22.87 26.11
CA ASP A 62 -5.64 -21.77 25.16
C ASP A 62 -4.18 -21.28 25.14
N GLY A 63 -3.63 -21.16 23.92
CA GLY A 63 -2.23 -20.87 23.70
C GLY A 63 -1.28 -22.07 23.75
N PHE A 64 -1.78 -23.30 23.87
CA PHE A 64 -0.95 -24.53 23.85
C PHE A 64 -1.31 -25.44 22.68
N SER A 65 -0.31 -25.84 21.91
CA SER A 65 -0.45 -26.74 20.75
C SER A 65 0.32 -28.03 20.96
N CYS A 66 -0.29 -29.17 20.59
CA CYS A 66 0.36 -30.48 20.65
C CYS A 66 0.45 -31.15 19.28
N ALA A 67 1.53 -31.89 19.07
CA ALA A 67 1.77 -32.68 17.87
C ALA A 67 2.39 -34.03 18.24
N LYS A 68 2.47 -34.94 17.25
CA LYS A 68 3.23 -36.17 17.41
C LYS A 68 4.72 -35.87 17.35
N ASN A 69 5.44 -36.19 18.41
CA ASN A 69 6.90 -36.18 18.42
C ASN A 69 7.42 -37.15 17.33
N PRO A 70 8.25 -36.70 16.38
CA PRO A 70 8.64 -37.52 15.21
C PRO A 70 9.52 -38.72 15.55
N ASN A 71 10.24 -38.67 16.68
CA ASN A 71 11.14 -39.74 17.12
C ASN A 71 10.42 -40.84 17.92
N THR A 72 9.34 -40.50 18.64
CA THR A 72 8.63 -41.43 19.53
C THR A 72 7.22 -41.79 19.07
N GLY A 73 6.63 -41.03 18.14
CA GLY A 73 5.25 -41.17 17.67
C GLY A 73 4.18 -40.76 18.69
N ASN A 74 4.58 -40.47 19.94
CA ASN A 74 3.70 -40.05 21.03
C ASN A 74 3.28 -38.59 20.87
N ASN A 75 2.12 -38.24 21.42
CA ASN A 75 1.68 -36.84 21.49
C ASN A 75 2.51 -36.09 22.55
N ALA A 76 2.95 -34.87 22.21
CA ALA A 76 3.77 -34.01 23.05
C ALA A 76 3.36 -32.53 22.87
N LEU A 77 3.68 -31.68 23.85
CA LEU A 77 3.44 -30.24 23.75
C LEU A 77 4.48 -29.63 22.80
N SER A 78 4.02 -29.18 21.63
CA SER A 78 4.88 -28.80 20.50
C SER A 78 4.88 -27.31 20.17
N GLY A 79 4.00 -26.50 20.76
CA GLY A 79 3.98 -25.07 20.51
C GLY A 79 3.27 -24.30 21.61
N ILE A 80 3.71 -23.07 21.84
CA ILE A 80 3.08 -22.12 22.76
C ILE A 80 2.91 -20.79 22.02
N ASP A 81 1.69 -20.26 22.06
CA ASP A 81 1.33 -18.91 21.62
C ASP A 81 0.56 -18.19 22.73
N LEU A 82 1.25 -17.28 23.41
CA LEU A 82 0.73 -16.43 24.48
C LEU A 82 0.67 -14.95 24.06
N ASN A 83 0.66 -14.67 22.76
CA ASN A 83 0.77 -13.31 22.23
C ASN A 83 -0.40 -12.40 22.66
N GLY A 84 -0.08 -11.19 23.09
CA GLY A 84 -1.07 -10.12 23.31
C GLY A 84 -2.00 -10.30 24.52
N PHE A 85 -1.82 -11.33 25.35
CA PHE A 85 -2.77 -11.61 26.43
C PHE A 85 -2.65 -10.69 27.65
N GLY A 86 -1.56 -9.93 27.78
CA GLY A 86 -1.35 -8.98 28.89
C GLY A 86 -1.08 -9.66 30.24
N LEU A 87 -0.49 -10.85 30.22
CA LEU A 87 -0.20 -11.65 31.41
C LEU A 87 0.84 -10.97 32.30
N GLU A 88 0.48 -10.64 33.54
CA GLU A 88 1.44 -10.20 34.55
C GLU A 88 1.42 -11.11 35.78
N GLY A 89 2.54 -11.16 36.49
CA GLY A 89 2.70 -12.05 37.62
C GLY A 89 3.89 -11.69 38.48
N LYS A 90 3.80 -12.03 39.77
CA LYS A 90 4.96 -11.92 40.65
C LYS A 90 5.93 -13.04 40.31
N ASP A 91 7.14 -12.67 39.90
CA ASP A 91 8.19 -13.59 39.46
C ASP A 91 7.77 -14.45 38.23
N LEU A 92 7.01 -13.84 37.31
CA LEU A 92 6.61 -14.42 36.02
C LEU A 92 7.81 -14.45 35.05
N VAL A 93 8.74 -15.36 35.34
CA VAL A 93 10.00 -15.58 34.62
C VAL A 93 9.94 -16.83 33.75
N LEU A 94 10.66 -16.83 32.62
CA LEU A 94 10.73 -17.95 31.68
C LEU A 94 11.72 -19.04 32.10
N ASP A 95 12.69 -18.73 32.97
CA ASP A 95 13.64 -19.68 33.56
C ASP A 95 12.92 -20.69 34.47
N GLY A 96 13.20 -21.98 34.26
CA GLY A 96 12.50 -23.11 34.85
C GLY A 96 11.15 -23.45 34.20
N PHE A 97 10.73 -22.72 33.17
CA PHE A 97 9.53 -22.99 32.38
C PHE A 97 9.88 -23.37 30.93
N LEU A 98 10.44 -22.43 30.16
CA LEU A 98 10.77 -22.64 28.75
C LEU A 98 11.78 -23.79 28.57
N ASP A 99 12.88 -23.76 29.30
CA ASP A 99 13.98 -24.74 29.26
C ASP A 99 13.58 -26.19 29.62
N LYS A 100 12.37 -26.38 30.16
CA LYS A 100 11.85 -27.70 30.58
C LYS A 100 10.87 -28.30 29.58
N LEU A 101 10.41 -27.54 28.59
CA LEU A 101 9.45 -27.99 27.57
C LEU A 101 10.20 -28.45 26.31
N THR A 102 10.82 -29.62 26.43
CA THR A 102 11.76 -30.22 25.47
C THR A 102 11.22 -30.51 24.07
N ASP A 103 9.90 -30.50 23.90
CA ASP A 103 9.23 -30.92 22.67
C ASP A 103 8.71 -29.73 21.82
N LEU A 104 8.97 -28.49 22.26
CA LEU A 104 8.52 -27.27 21.58
C LEU A 104 9.21 -27.06 20.23
N THR A 105 8.43 -26.50 19.29
CA THR A 105 8.85 -26.09 17.95
C THR A 105 8.80 -24.58 17.75
N PHE A 106 7.86 -23.89 18.41
CA PHE A 106 7.80 -22.44 18.49
C PHE A 106 7.39 -22.00 19.91
N PHE A 107 7.87 -20.81 20.31
CA PHE A 107 7.45 -20.13 21.54
C PHE A 107 7.19 -18.66 21.24
N HIS A 108 5.92 -18.28 21.15
CA HIS A 108 5.50 -16.88 21.01
C HIS A 108 4.82 -16.42 22.29
N ALA A 109 5.22 -15.27 22.82
CA ALA A 109 4.81 -14.78 24.12
C ALA A 109 4.81 -13.24 24.21
N ASN A 110 4.61 -12.57 23.08
CA ASN A 110 4.78 -11.13 22.97
C ASN A 110 3.71 -10.32 23.70
N SER A 111 3.99 -9.05 24.00
CA SER A 111 3.03 -8.11 24.59
C SER A 111 2.44 -8.59 25.93
N ASN A 112 3.33 -8.98 26.85
CA ASN A 112 3.01 -9.46 28.20
C ASN A 112 3.89 -8.77 29.25
N GLY A 113 3.77 -9.21 30.51
CA GLY A 113 4.57 -8.75 31.64
C GLY A 113 5.69 -9.72 32.06
N PHE A 114 6.25 -10.52 31.15
CA PHE A 114 7.32 -11.47 31.48
C PHE A 114 8.58 -10.74 31.96
N THR A 115 9.25 -11.28 32.98
CA THR A 115 10.41 -10.68 33.67
C THR A 115 11.59 -11.65 33.78
N GLY A 116 12.74 -11.19 34.28
CA GLY A 116 13.97 -11.99 34.31
C GLY A 116 14.62 -12.09 32.93
N SER A 117 15.51 -13.06 32.71
CA SER A 117 16.09 -13.37 31.39
C SER A 117 15.40 -14.58 30.75
N LEU A 118 15.72 -14.86 29.48
CA LEU A 118 15.53 -16.22 28.97
C LEU A 118 16.46 -17.20 29.75
N PRO A 119 16.13 -18.51 29.75
CA PRO A 119 17.00 -19.52 30.34
C PRO A 119 18.40 -19.53 29.71
N LYS A 120 19.41 -19.86 30.50
CA LYS A 120 20.81 -19.89 30.03
C LYS A 120 21.16 -21.11 29.18
N ASP A 121 20.47 -22.22 29.42
CA ASP A 121 20.63 -23.48 28.72
C ASP A 121 19.30 -23.82 28.05
N LEU A 122 19.30 -23.81 26.71
CA LEU A 122 18.16 -24.22 25.89
C LEU A 122 18.51 -25.47 25.05
N SER A 123 19.67 -26.09 25.26
CA SER A 123 20.20 -27.21 24.44
C SER A 123 19.30 -28.46 24.40
N ALA A 124 18.33 -28.54 25.31
CA ALA A 124 17.29 -29.57 25.35
C ALA A 124 16.13 -29.35 24.36
N LEU A 125 15.94 -28.14 23.82
CA LEU A 125 14.83 -27.74 22.95
C LEU A 125 15.18 -27.90 21.47
N LYS A 126 15.63 -29.11 21.10
CA LYS A 126 16.23 -29.42 19.78
C LYS A 126 15.32 -29.26 18.55
N TRP A 127 14.06 -28.92 18.75
CA TRP A 127 13.12 -28.65 17.67
C TRP A 127 12.61 -27.21 17.67
N LEU A 128 13.04 -26.36 18.61
CA LEU A 128 12.59 -24.97 18.71
C LEU A 128 13.29 -24.13 17.63
N TRP A 129 12.53 -23.68 16.64
CA TRP A 129 13.02 -22.91 15.49
C TRP A 129 12.50 -21.45 15.45
N GLU A 130 11.45 -21.11 16.22
CA GLU A 130 10.99 -19.72 16.41
C GLU A 130 10.87 -19.31 17.88
N ILE A 131 11.35 -18.11 18.22
CA ILE A 131 11.12 -17.45 19.51
C ILE A 131 10.67 -15.99 19.28
N ASP A 132 9.47 -15.64 19.74
CA ASP A 132 9.01 -14.25 19.90
C ASP A 132 8.70 -13.98 21.37
N VAL A 133 9.48 -13.10 22.00
CA VAL A 133 9.24 -12.60 23.36
C VAL A 133 9.20 -11.08 23.40
N SER A 134 8.89 -10.44 22.28
CA SER A 134 8.89 -8.99 22.14
C SER A 134 7.86 -8.29 23.03
N ASN A 135 8.07 -7.00 23.29
CA ASN A 135 7.16 -6.17 24.10
C ASN A 135 6.87 -6.77 25.49
N ASN A 136 7.93 -6.95 26.27
CA ASN A 136 7.91 -7.54 27.61
C ASN A 136 8.82 -6.75 28.58
N LYS A 137 9.03 -7.27 29.79
CA LYS A 137 9.91 -6.70 30.82
C LYS A 137 11.16 -7.58 31.03
N LEU A 138 11.57 -8.35 30.02
CA LEU A 138 12.72 -9.25 30.08
C LEU A 138 14.02 -8.46 30.08
N SER A 139 15.03 -8.91 30.82
CA SER A 139 16.27 -8.19 31.09
C SER A 139 17.47 -9.14 31.24
N GLY A 140 18.67 -8.58 31.40
CA GLY A 140 19.93 -9.33 31.50
C GLY A 140 20.77 -9.20 30.22
N PRO A 141 21.78 -10.06 30.01
CA PRO A 141 22.56 -10.08 28.79
C PRO A 141 21.79 -10.67 27.59
N PHE A 142 22.38 -10.63 26.39
CA PHE A 142 21.90 -11.42 25.26
C PHE A 142 21.76 -12.91 25.65
N PRO A 143 20.66 -13.60 25.27
CA PRO A 143 20.38 -14.96 25.74
C PRO A 143 21.24 -16.01 25.02
N THR A 144 22.46 -16.25 25.50
CA THR A 144 23.44 -17.13 24.82
C THR A 144 22.99 -18.59 24.63
N GLY A 145 21.99 -19.06 25.37
CA GLY A 145 21.42 -20.40 25.19
C GLY A 145 20.77 -20.62 23.82
N VAL A 146 20.45 -19.56 23.08
CA VAL A 146 19.92 -19.67 21.70
C VAL A 146 20.97 -20.11 20.67
N PHE A 147 22.26 -20.18 21.04
CA PHE A 147 23.32 -20.64 20.13
C PHE A 147 23.37 -22.16 19.96
N ASP A 148 22.70 -22.90 20.84
CA ASP A 148 22.56 -24.36 20.76
C ASP A 148 21.28 -24.80 20.01
N LEU A 149 20.61 -23.87 19.31
CA LEU A 149 19.33 -24.06 18.63
C LEU A 149 19.40 -23.74 17.14
N ASP A 150 18.69 -24.53 16.33
CA ASP A 150 18.49 -24.30 14.89
C ASP A 150 17.33 -23.30 14.65
N LEU A 151 17.48 -22.07 15.17
CA LEU A 151 16.48 -21.00 15.01
C LEU A 151 16.52 -20.38 13.60
N THR A 152 15.34 -20.10 13.04
CA THR A 152 15.16 -19.22 11.87
C THR A 152 14.56 -17.85 12.24
N PHE A 153 13.84 -17.75 13.36
CA PHE A 153 13.21 -16.52 13.83
C PHE A 153 13.54 -16.22 15.30
N LEU A 154 14.10 -15.03 15.58
CA LEU A 154 14.38 -14.56 16.93
C LEU A 154 13.98 -13.08 17.12
N ASP A 155 12.95 -12.85 17.93
CA ASP A 155 12.44 -11.52 18.26
C ASP A 155 12.51 -11.24 19.77
N LEU A 156 13.36 -10.27 20.13
CA LEU A 156 13.60 -9.79 21.49
C LEU A 156 13.24 -8.31 21.68
N ARG A 157 12.63 -7.65 20.68
CA ARG A 157 12.46 -6.18 20.69
C ARG A 157 11.51 -5.67 21.76
N PHE A 158 11.60 -4.38 22.12
CA PHE A 158 10.82 -3.76 23.21
C PHE A 158 10.95 -4.54 24.54
N ASN A 159 12.18 -4.62 25.04
CA ASN A 159 12.54 -5.29 26.30
C ASN A 159 13.65 -4.48 27.01
N GLU A 160 14.24 -5.07 28.05
CA GLU A 160 15.27 -4.46 28.91
C GLU A 160 16.62 -5.22 28.86
N PHE A 161 16.88 -5.98 27.77
CA PHE A 161 18.15 -6.67 27.56
C PHE A 161 19.32 -5.69 27.38
N SER A 162 20.52 -6.08 27.81
CA SER A 162 21.64 -5.16 28.03
C SER A 162 23.01 -5.81 27.81
N GLY A 163 24.10 -5.05 27.93
CA GLY A 163 25.45 -5.55 27.67
C GLY A 163 25.74 -5.72 26.17
N PRO A 164 26.85 -6.37 25.79
CA PRO A 164 27.24 -6.55 24.40
C PRO A 164 26.37 -7.55 23.65
N ILE A 165 26.14 -7.29 22.36
CA ILE A 165 25.67 -8.31 21.44
C ILE A 165 26.89 -9.21 21.12
N PRO A 166 26.86 -10.51 21.45
CA PRO A 166 27.95 -11.44 21.15
C PRO A 166 28.07 -11.66 19.64
N LYS A 167 29.28 -11.94 19.14
CA LYS A 167 29.52 -12.21 17.72
C LYS A 167 28.74 -13.45 17.24
N GLU A 168 28.55 -14.42 18.13
CA GLU A 168 27.88 -15.69 17.88
C GLU A 168 26.42 -15.49 17.40
N ALA A 169 25.74 -14.41 17.80
CA ALA A 169 24.39 -14.09 17.32
C ALA A 169 24.30 -13.86 15.80
N PHE A 170 25.40 -13.44 15.16
CA PHE A 170 25.48 -13.25 13.71
C PHE A 170 25.95 -14.49 12.94
N ASN A 171 26.20 -15.60 13.63
CA ASN A 171 26.50 -16.90 13.03
C ASN A 171 25.26 -17.81 12.92
N LEU A 172 24.12 -17.39 13.51
CA LEU A 172 22.85 -18.13 13.43
C LEU A 172 22.24 -18.03 12.03
N ASP A 173 21.58 -19.09 11.58
CA ASP A 173 20.91 -19.18 10.27
C ASP A 173 19.48 -18.58 10.31
N LEU A 174 19.41 -17.34 10.82
CA LEU A 174 18.15 -16.61 10.99
C LEU A 174 17.72 -15.91 9.69
N ASP A 175 16.43 -15.97 9.37
CA ASP A 175 15.77 -15.07 8.42
C ASP A 175 15.55 -13.68 9.06
N VAL A 176 15.22 -13.67 10.36
CA VAL A 176 14.80 -12.47 11.11
C VAL A 176 15.53 -12.37 12.45
N LEU A 177 16.17 -11.23 12.70
CA LEU A 177 16.81 -10.90 13.98
C LEU A 177 16.38 -9.50 14.47
N PHE A 178 15.48 -9.47 15.44
CA PHE A 178 14.90 -8.23 15.96
C PHE A 178 15.35 -7.94 17.39
N LEU A 179 16.21 -6.93 17.56
CA LEU A 179 16.84 -6.55 18.84
C LEU A 179 16.56 -5.08 19.25
N ASN A 180 15.67 -4.38 18.54
CA ASN A 180 15.42 -2.96 18.75
C ASN A 180 14.75 -2.65 20.10
N ASP A 181 14.83 -1.39 20.52
CA ASP A 181 14.18 -0.86 21.74
C ASP A 181 14.54 -1.71 22.97
N ASN A 182 15.84 -1.71 23.26
CA ASN A 182 16.48 -2.45 24.36
C ASN A 182 17.61 -1.58 24.96
N LYS A 183 18.43 -2.16 25.85
CA LYS A 183 19.58 -1.52 26.51
C LYS A 183 20.93 -2.13 26.08
N PHE A 184 21.00 -2.83 24.94
CA PHE A 184 22.26 -3.40 24.40
C PHE A 184 23.30 -2.30 24.17
N SER A 185 24.59 -2.62 24.32
CA SER A 185 25.67 -1.63 24.45
C SER A 185 27.01 -2.16 23.91
N GLY A 186 27.98 -1.28 23.67
CA GLY A 186 29.25 -1.67 23.04
C GLY A 186 29.14 -1.73 21.51
N SER A 187 30.17 -2.26 20.85
CA SER A 187 30.27 -2.27 19.39
C SER A 187 29.49 -3.40 18.74
N ILE A 188 28.91 -3.11 17.57
CA ILE A 188 28.39 -4.14 16.65
C ILE A 188 29.56 -5.09 16.27
N PRO A 189 29.42 -6.41 16.45
CA PRO A 189 30.46 -7.39 16.09
C PRO A 189 30.88 -7.35 14.62
N SER A 190 32.18 -7.58 14.38
CA SER A 190 32.77 -7.47 13.04
C SER A 190 32.33 -8.56 12.04
N ASN A 191 31.61 -9.60 12.48
CA ASN A 191 31.04 -10.65 11.64
C ASN A 191 29.57 -10.40 11.26
N VAL A 192 28.96 -9.26 11.60
CA VAL A 192 27.57 -8.91 11.20
C VAL A 192 27.32 -9.12 9.70
N GLY A 193 28.33 -8.84 8.86
CA GLY A 193 28.30 -9.07 7.41
C GLY A 193 28.12 -10.50 6.94
N SER A 194 28.40 -11.49 7.79
CA SER A 194 28.26 -12.91 7.48
C SER A 194 26.86 -13.45 7.80
N SER A 195 26.02 -12.66 8.47
CA SER A 195 24.69 -13.09 8.89
C SER A 195 23.75 -13.24 7.67
N PRO A 196 22.96 -14.32 7.60
CA PRO A 196 22.06 -14.58 6.47
C PRO A 196 20.73 -13.82 6.55
N VAL A 197 20.50 -13.03 7.60
CA VAL A 197 19.24 -12.32 7.87
C VAL A 197 18.76 -11.44 6.72
N ILE A 198 17.45 -11.47 6.51
CA ILE A 198 16.72 -10.60 5.57
C ILE A 198 16.42 -9.26 6.24
N TYR A 199 16.07 -9.27 7.54
CA TYR A 199 15.74 -8.06 8.30
C TYR A 199 16.61 -7.96 9.56
N LEU A 200 17.45 -6.92 9.64
CA LEU A 200 18.32 -6.64 10.77
C LEU A 200 17.93 -5.31 11.43
N THR A 201 17.39 -5.37 12.66
CA THR A 201 17.13 -4.16 13.45
C THR A 201 17.82 -4.18 14.81
N LEU A 202 18.69 -3.19 15.00
CA LEU A 202 19.45 -2.89 16.21
C LEU A 202 19.07 -1.50 16.77
N ALA A 203 17.99 -0.90 16.26
CA ALA A 203 17.55 0.46 16.57
C ALA A 203 17.27 0.68 18.06
N ASN A 204 17.29 1.95 18.51
CA ASN A 204 16.90 2.37 19.87
C ASN A 204 17.60 1.56 20.98
N ASN A 205 18.93 1.54 20.93
CA ASN A 205 19.79 0.85 21.90
C ASN A 205 20.92 1.79 22.38
N LYS A 206 21.92 1.25 23.07
CA LYS A 206 23.11 1.98 23.56
C LYS A 206 24.40 1.53 22.84
N LEU A 207 24.27 0.99 21.62
CA LEU A 207 25.42 0.52 20.83
C LEU A 207 26.32 1.70 20.46
N ASN A 208 27.63 1.47 20.40
CA ASN A 208 28.63 2.51 20.20
C ASN A 208 29.80 2.03 19.32
N GLY A 209 30.77 2.91 19.05
CA GLY A 209 31.85 2.61 18.12
C GLY A 209 31.38 2.58 16.66
N SER A 210 32.23 2.12 15.74
CA SER A 210 31.96 2.19 14.30
C SER A 210 31.12 1.03 13.77
N ILE A 211 30.26 1.34 12.80
CA ILE A 211 29.60 0.36 11.95
C ILE A 211 30.68 -0.49 11.24
N PRO A 212 30.71 -1.83 11.43
CA PRO A 212 31.73 -2.68 10.83
C PRO A 212 31.66 -2.67 9.30
N LYS A 213 32.83 -2.66 8.64
CA LYS A 213 32.92 -2.75 7.17
C LYS A 213 32.22 -3.97 6.57
N SER A 214 32.14 -5.05 7.34
CA SER A 214 31.49 -6.29 6.90
C SER A 214 29.99 -6.11 6.66
N ILE A 215 29.30 -5.14 7.27
CA ILE A 215 27.86 -4.92 7.04
C ILE A 215 27.54 -4.73 5.54
N GLY A 216 28.47 -4.18 4.77
CA GLY A 216 28.36 -4.04 3.32
C GLY A 216 28.39 -5.34 2.53
N ASN A 217 28.60 -6.51 3.16
CA ASN A 217 28.69 -7.82 2.49
C ASN A 217 27.52 -8.77 2.83
N MET A 218 26.50 -8.30 3.56
CA MET A 218 25.31 -9.09 3.89
C MET A 218 24.57 -9.47 2.59
N LYS A 219 24.38 -10.77 2.34
CA LYS A 219 23.93 -11.25 1.02
C LYS A 219 22.43 -11.12 0.78
N ASN A 220 21.63 -11.40 1.81
CA ASN A 220 20.17 -11.55 1.70
C ASN A 220 19.39 -10.32 2.20
N VAL A 221 20.08 -9.41 2.91
CA VAL A 221 19.44 -8.35 3.69
C VAL A 221 18.68 -7.37 2.80
N GLN A 222 17.46 -7.06 3.22
CA GLN A 222 16.58 -6.05 2.65
C GLN A 222 16.54 -4.80 3.53
N GLU A 223 16.55 -4.96 4.86
CA GLU A 223 16.47 -3.83 5.78
C GLU A 223 17.57 -3.87 6.86
N ILE A 224 18.24 -2.73 7.03
CA ILE A 224 19.23 -2.47 8.09
C ILE A 224 18.77 -1.24 8.88
N LEU A 225 18.35 -1.44 10.12
CA LEU A 225 17.88 -0.38 11.01
C LEU A 225 18.80 -0.24 12.24
N LEU A 226 19.54 0.86 12.31
CA LEU A 226 20.57 1.18 13.32
C LEU A 226 20.27 2.48 14.09
N LEU A 227 19.14 3.14 13.79
CA LEU A 227 18.78 4.45 14.30
C LEU A 227 18.73 4.54 15.84
N GLY A 228 18.88 5.73 16.40
CA GLY A 228 18.70 5.96 17.84
C GLY A 228 19.73 5.24 18.72
N ASN A 229 21.00 5.23 18.30
CA ASN A 229 22.11 4.60 19.01
C ASN A 229 23.23 5.63 19.30
N GLN A 230 24.42 5.16 19.67
CA GLN A 230 25.61 5.98 19.93
C GLN A 230 26.77 5.61 18.99
N LEU A 231 26.48 5.03 17.81
CA LEU A 231 27.46 4.62 16.81
C LEU A 231 28.22 5.84 16.27
N SER A 232 29.50 5.69 15.99
CA SER A 232 30.41 6.81 15.67
C SER A 232 31.46 6.47 14.62
N GLY A 233 32.09 7.50 14.05
CA GLY A 233 33.04 7.33 12.94
C GLY A 233 32.32 7.17 11.58
N SER A 234 33.06 6.80 10.55
CA SER A 234 32.54 6.81 9.17
C SER A 234 31.84 5.52 8.77
N LEU A 235 30.83 5.67 7.91
CA LEU A 235 30.23 4.55 7.18
C LEU A 235 31.30 3.81 6.35
N PRO A 236 31.16 2.48 6.16
CA PRO A 236 31.93 1.72 5.18
C PRO A 236 31.87 2.34 3.79
N ARG A 237 32.91 2.16 2.96
CA ARG A 237 32.93 2.71 1.58
C ARG A 237 32.32 1.77 0.56
N ASP A 238 32.46 0.47 0.79
CA ASP A 238 32.19 -0.59 -0.16
C ASP A 238 30.94 -1.36 0.30
N TYR A 239 29.97 -1.49 -0.59
CA TYR A 239 28.73 -2.25 -0.38
C TYR A 239 28.53 -3.18 -1.58
N ASN A 240 28.30 -4.45 -1.28
CA ASN A 240 28.04 -5.56 -2.19
C ASN A 240 26.77 -6.29 -1.72
N ILE A 241 25.72 -5.52 -1.48
CA ILE A 241 24.39 -5.99 -1.07
C ILE A 241 23.46 -5.83 -2.27
N LYS A 242 22.72 -6.88 -2.65
CA LYS A 242 21.92 -6.88 -3.89
C LYS A 242 20.46 -6.46 -3.71
N ASN A 243 19.93 -6.57 -2.48
CA ASN A 243 18.49 -6.49 -2.21
C ASN A 243 18.12 -5.42 -1.16
N LEU A 244 19.07 -4.57 -0.75
CA LEU A 244 18.84 -3.59 0.32
C LEU A 244 17.84 -2.51 -0.13
N THR A 245 16.68 -2.46 0.49
CA THR A 245 15.62 -1.48 0.26
C THR A 245 15.64 -0.36 1.29
N VAL A 246 16.00 -0.66 2.55
CA VAL A 246 16.02 0.31 3.65
C VAL A 246 17.36 0.26 4.40
N PHE A 247 18.02 1.41 4.53
CA PHE A 247 19.13 1.62 5.44
C PHE A 247 18.84 2.86 6.30
N ASP A 248 18.56 2.66 7.59
CA ASP A 248 18.40 3.75 8.55
C ASP A 248 19.51 3.73 9.60
N ALA A 249 20.27 4.82 9.70
CA ALA A 249 21.26 5.04 10.74
C ALA A 249 21.10 6.43 11.37
N SER A 250 19.89 6.98 11.43
CA SER A 250 19.63 8.29 12.01
C SER A 250 19.97 8.37 13.50
N ASP A 251 20.02 9.59 14.04
CA ASP A 251 20.11 9.86 15.49
C ASP A 251 21.26 9.08 16.16
N ASN A 252 22.44 9.21 15.56
CA ASN A 252 23.69 8.59 15.96
C ASN A 252 24.82 9.64 16.00
N LYS A 253 26.08 9.21 16.14
CA LYS A 253 27.29 10.07 16.19
C LYS A 253 28.22 9.79 14.99
N LEU A 254 27.70 9.28 13.88
CA LEU A 254 28.47 8.94 12.67
C LEU A 254 29.01 10.21 12.01
N SER A 255 30.14 10.10 11.30
CA SER A 255 30.87 11.27 10.78
C SER A 255 31.67 11.00 9.51
N GLY A 256 32.20 12.06 8.90
CA GLY A 256 32.88 12.01 7.60
C GLY A 256 31.91 12.13 6.42
N SER A 257 32.35 11.78 5.22
CA SER A 257 31.52 11.85 4.00
C SER A 257 30.57 10.66 3.87
N VAL A 258 29.36 10.91 3.35
CA VAL A 258 28.46 9.83 2.91
C VAL A 258 29.12 9.05 1.75
N PRO A 259 29.22 7.73 1.82
CA PRO A 259 29.94 6.93 0.83
C PRO A 259 29.09 6.70 -0.43
N GLU A 260 29.62 7.07 -1.60
CA GLU A 260 29.00 6.83 -2.90
C GLU A 260 28.63 5.36 -3.15
N GLY A 261 29.35 4.39 -2.56
CA GLY A 261 29.02 2.97 -2.69
C GLY A 261 27.67 2.59 -2.08
N LEU A 262 27.25 3.25 -0.99
CA LEU A 262 25.92 3.05 -0.39
C LEU A 262 24.83 3.66 -1.28
N CYS A 263 25.11 4.83 -1.84
CA CYS A 263 24.17 5.57 -2.69
C CYS A 263 24.04 5.00 -4.12
N LYS A 264 24.77 3.92 -4.43
CA LYS A 264 24.76 3.21 -5.73
C LYS A 264 24.08 1.85 -5.66
N LEU A 265 23.42 1.52 -4.55
CA LEU A 265 22.64 0.29 -4.45
C LEU A 265 21.30 0.51 -5.15
N ASP A 266 21.10 -0.14 -6.30
CA ASP A 266 19.96 0.10 -7.19
C ASP A 266 18.58 -0.20 -6.56
N THR A 267 18.55 -1.02 -5.51
CA THR A 267 17.32 -1.41 -4.80
C THR A 267 16.92 -0.44 -3.67
N LEU A 268 17.76 0.55 -3.35
CA LEU A 268 17.62 1.38 -2.15
C LEU A 268 16.47 2.38 -2.29
N GLY A 269 15.36 2.11 -1.61
CA GLY A 269 14.19 2.99 -1.55
C GLY A 269 14.26 4.01 -0.42
N VAL A 270 14.95 3.69 0.69
CA VAL A 270 15.12 4.58 1.84
C VAL A 270 16.56 4.50 2.38
N LEU A 271 17.19 5.67 2.50
CA LEU A 271 18.51 5.87 3.10
C LEU A 271 18.45 7.05 4.09
N ASN A 272 18.13 6.76 5.35
CA ASN A 272 18.02 7.78 6.39
C ASN A 272 19.33 7.88 7.19
N LEU A 273 20.00 9.03 7.09
CA LEU A 273 21.24 9.36 7.78
C LEU A 273 21.10 10.63 8.63
N THR A 274 19.87 11.03 8.97
CA THR A 274 19.57 12.28 9.69
C THR A 274 20.19 12.33 11.08
N SER A 275 20.32 13.54 11.65
CA SER A 275 20.79 13.76 13.03
C SER A 275 22.15 13.13 13.38
N ASN A 276 23.06 13.07 12.41
CA ASN A 276 24.44 12.60 12.58
C ASN A 276 25.44 13.77 12.43
N ASN A 277 26.74 13.46 12.39
CA ASN A 277 27.82 14.43 12.18
C ASN A 277 28.55 14.22 10.83
N PHE A 278 27.83 13.77 9.79
CA PHE A 278 28.37 13.67 8.44
C PHE A 278 28.73 15.08 7.90
N SER A 279 29.79 15.18 7.11
CA SER A 279 30.34 16.45 6.63
C SER A 279 31.07 16.32 5.29
N GLY A 280 31.43 17.47 4.71
CA GLY A 280 31.95 17.56 3.34
C GLY A 280 30.84 17.77 2.32
N THR A 281 31.07 17.38 1.07
CA THR A 281 30.08 17.42 -0.03
C THR A 281 29.54 16.01 -0.33
N LEU A 282 28.31 15.93 -0.83
CA LEU A 282 27.80 14.67 -1.40
C LEU A 282 28.42 14.43 -2.78
N GLY A 283 28.65 13.16 -3.11
CA GLY A 283 28.98 12.74 -4.47
C GLY A 283 27.75 12.71 -5.39
N PRO A 284 27.91 12.38 -6.68
CA PRO A 284 26.83 12.41 -7.66
C PRO A 284 25.66 11.47 -7.32
N ALA A 285 25.93 10.21 -6.93
CA ALA A 285 24.88 9.25 -6.62
C ALA A 285 24.12 9.65 -5.35
N CYS A 286 24.84 10.02 -4.29
CA CYS A 286 24.19 10.52 -3.07
C CYS A 286 23.40 11.82 -3.32
N THR A 287 23.88 12.71 -4.20
CA THR A 287 23.14 13.92 -4.59
C THR A 287 21.88 13.58 -5.38
N ALA A 288 21.89 12.53 -6.21
CA ALA A 288 20.72 12.05 -6.92
C ALA A 288 19.68 11.46 -5.95
N LEU A 289 20.11 10.58 -5.03
CA LEU A 289 19.22 10.03 -4.00
C LEU A 289 18.63 11.13 -3.10
N LEU A 290 19.39 12.17 -2.76
CA LEU A 290 18.87 13.31 -1.98
C LEU A 290 17.81 14.11 -2.73
N LYS A 291 17.98 14.29 -4.04
CA LYS A 291 16.98 14.95 -4.90
C LYS A 291 15.73 14.11 -5.10
N ASN A 292 15.88 12.79 -5.14
CA ASN A 292 14.79 11.83 -5.30
C ASN A 292 14.13 11.43 -3.96
N HIS A 293 14.45 12.12 -2.87
CA HIS A 293 13.94 11.86 -1.51
C HIS A 293 14.23 10.46 -0.93
N VAL A 294 15.12 9.69 -1.56
CA VAL A 294 15.62 8.41 -1.06
C VAL A 294 16.64 8.64 0.07
N LEU A 295 17.57 9.60 -0.10
CA LEU A 295 18.56 9.95 0.92
C LEU A 295 18.08 11.14 1.76
N ASP A 296 17.97 10.98 3.07
CA ASP A 296 17.85 12.11 4.01
C ASP A 296 19.12 12.26 4.86
N VAL A 297 19.69 13.47 4.85
CA VAL A 297 20.87 13.88 5.62
C VAL A 297 20.61 15.12 6.47
N THR A 298 19.36 15.49 6.70
CA THR A 298 18.96 16.62 7.56
C THR A 298 19.63 16.54 8.95
N ASN A 299 19.96 17.69 9.54
CA ASN A 299 20.64 17.80 10.84
C ASN A 299 22.09 17.22 10.87
N ASN A 300 22.74 17.08 9.70
CA ASN A 300 24.19 16.84 9.58
C ASN A 300 24.99 18.15 9.38
N CYS A 301 26.26 18.06 8.99
CA CYS A 301 27.18 19.18 8.75
C CYS A 301 27.65 19.22 7.27
N ILE A 302 26.76 18.87 6.33
CA ILE A 302 27.07 18.70 4.91
C ILE A 302 26.93 20.03 4.15
N GLN A 303 27.90 20.33 3.29
CA GLN A 303 27.93 21.56 2.52
C GLN A 303 26.88 21.55 1.41
N GLY A 304 26.15 22.66 1.25
CA GLY A 304 25.16 22.86 0.19
C GLY A 304 23.81 22.17 0.39
N VAL A 305 23.61 21.43 1.50
CA VAL A 305 22.34 20.74 1.78
C VAL A 305 21.49 21.53 2.77
N LYS A 306 20.27 21.90 2.36
CA LYS A 306 19.28 22.59 3.21
C LYS A 306 18.94 21.72 4.42
N GLY A 307 18.95 22.30 5.62
CA GLY A 307 18.75 21.56 6.88
C GLY A 307 20.03 20.98 7.49
N SER A 308 21.20 21.14 6.85
CA SER A 308 22.48 20.92 7.53
C SER A 308 22.79 22.06 8.50
N ARG A 309 23.36 21.71 9.66
CA ARG A 309 23.99 22.60 10.62
C ARG A 309 25.21 23.24 9.96
N PHE A 310 25.38 24.55 10.15
CA PHE A 310 26.61 25.22 9.70
C PHE A 310 27.82 24.58 10.39
N PRO A 311 28.93 24.33 9.67
CA PRO A 311 30.13 23.81 10.28
C PRO A 311 30.67 24.84 11.27
N VAL A 312 30.46 24.59 12.56
CA VAL A 312 31.19 25.28 13.62
C VAL A 312 32.64 24.82 13.49
N PHE A 313 33.47 25.64 12.84
CA PHE A 313 34.90 25.41 12.74
C PHE A 313 35.46 25.23 14.16
N PRO A 314 35.97 24.04 14.52
CA PRO A 314 36.82 23.94 15.69
C PRO A 314 38.07 24.73 15.35
N ALA A 315 38.36 25.77 16.13
CA ALA A 315 39.62 26.47 16.00
C ALA A 315 40.76 25.44 16.13
N LEU A 316 41.74 25.54 15.24
CA LEU A 316 43.01 24.83 15.37
C LEU A 316 43.57 25.10 16.79
N HIS A 317 43.83 24.05 17.56
CA HIS A 317 45.16 23.80 18.12
C HIS A 317 45.22 22.42 18.83
N ASN A 318 46.39 21.78 18.68
CA ASN A 318 46.75 20.55 19.38
C ASN A 318 47.10 20.84 20.86
N PRO A 319 47.17 19.81 21.73
CA PRO A 319 47.12 19.99 23.18
C PRO A 319 48.49 20.16 23.84
N GLU A 320 48.53 20.96 24.92
CA GLU A 320 49.41 20.70 26.09
C GLU A 320 48.65 20.98 27.41
N PRO A 321 48.92 20.25 28.51
CA PRO A 321 48.17 20.37 29.76
C PRO A 321 49.01 20.94 30.92
N ILE A 322 48.67 22.14 31.42
CA ILE A 322 49.30 22.68 32.65
C ILE A 322 48.27 23.27 33.63
N ALA A 323 48.27 22.65 34.82
CA ALA A 323 47.97 23.13 36.17
C ALA A 323 46.76 24.04 36.47
N ALA A 324 46.09 23.72 37.58
CA ALA A 324 45.12 24.57 38.25
C ALA A 324 45.79 25.52 39.26
N THR A 325 45.33 26.77 39.33
CA THR A 325 45.31 27.58 40.58
C THR A 325 44.36 28.78 40.48
N GLU A 326 43.77 29.12 41.64
CA GLU A 326 43.39 30.49 42.08
C GLU A 326 42.26 31.25 41.34
N MET A 327 41.16 31.60 42.03
CA MET A 327 40.88 32.90 42.70
C MET A 327 40.70 34.08 41.72
N GLN A 328 39.76 35.02 41.88
CA GLN A 328 38.80 35.30 42.95
C GLN A 328 37.67 36.22 42.43
N THR A 329 36.52 36.24 43.12
CA THR A 329 35.54 37.36 43.22
C THR A 329 35.20 38.25 42.01
N ILE A 330 33.90 38.38 41.71
CA ILE A 330 33.11 39.59 42.08
C ILE A 330 31.63 39.17 42.19
N ILE A 331 31.00 39.45 43.34
CA ILE A 331 29.54 39.35 43.58
C ILE A 331 29.15 40.55 44.44
N GLY A 332 28.03 41.21 44.12
CA GLY A 332 27.32 42.06 45.06
C GLY A 332 26.18 42.90 44.44
N PRO A 333 25.08 43.17 45.17
CA PRO A 333 24.48 42.29 46.18
C PRO A 333 22.93 42.20 46.16
N ALA A 334 22.43 41.03 46.57
CA ALA A 334 21.27 40.78 47.43
C ALA A 334 19.92 41.55 47.27
N ASN A 335 18.83 40.78 47.23
CA ASN A 335 17.95 40.79 48.41
C ASN A 335 17.30 39.43 48.72
N ARG A 336 16.94 39.20 49.99
CA ARG A 336 16.58 37.88 50.55
C ARG A 336 15.07 37.74 50.80
N ARG A 337 14.53 36.52 50.67
CA ARG A 337 13.73 35.83 51.73
C ARG A 337 13.53 34.33 51.44
N ARG A 338 13.76 33.52 52.47
CA ARG A 338 13.43 32.08 52.70
C ARG A 338 12.57 32.06 54.00
N PRO A 339 11.82 30.99 54.41
CA PRO A 339 12.17 29.55 54.42
C PRO A 339 10.98 28.64 53.99
N ARG A 340 10.90 27.31 54.18
CA ARG A 340 11.67 26.26 54.92
C ARG A 340 11.90 25.01 54.04
N TYR A 341 12.72 24.07 54.54
CA TYR A 341 12.63 22.63 54.26
C TYR A 341 12.28 21.90 55.57
N PRO A 342 11.84 20.62 55.52
CA PRO A 342 12.81 19.56 55.80
C PRO A 342 12.79 18.41 54.79
N THR A 343 13.96 17.78 54.64
CA THR A 343 14.22 16.49 53.99
C THR A 343 13.72 15.31 54.82
N ILE A 344 13.43 14.15 54.21
CA ILE A 344 13.96 12.83 54.62
C ILE A 344 13.62 11.74 53.56
N SER A 345 14.44 10.69 53.60
CA SER A 345 14.76 9.60 52.66
C SER A 345 13.68 8.61 52.17
N ASP A 346 13.95 8.09 50.97
CA ASP A 346 13.71 6.71 50.44
C ASP A 346 14.14 5.60 51.46
N PRO A 347 13.72 4.29 51.43
CA PRO A 347 12.97 3.58 50.38
C PRO A 347 11.92 2.49 50.81
N ARG A 348 11.19 1.97 49.79
CA ARG A 348 10.47 0.65 49.68
C ARG A 348 9.08 0.42 50.35
N ASN A 349 8.09 0.20 49.47
CA ASN A 349 7.07 -0.88 49.45
C ASN A 349 6.02 -1.07 50.58
N VAL A 350 4.72 -0.89 50.25
CA VAL A 350 3.67 -1.96 50.08
C VAL A 350 2.23 -1.39 50.26
N GLN A 351 1.26 -1.95 49.51
CA GLN A 351 -0.20 -1.66 49.40
C GLN A 351 -0.53 -0.40 48.57
N PHE A 352 -1.13 -0.44 47.37
CA PHE A 352 -2.12 -1.34 46.73
C PHE A 352 -3.55 -1.17 47.29
N VAL A 353 -4.53 -1.07 46.37
CA VAL A 353 -5.98 -0.84 46.59
C VAL A 353 -6.39 0.59 46.97
N LEU A 354 -6.76 1.40 45.95
CA LEU A 354 -7.99 2.22 45.83
C LEU A 354 -7.82 3.21 44.66
N GLY A 355 -8.47 2.94 43.52
CA GLY A 355 -8.35 3.79 42.32
C GLY A 355 -9.08 3.35 41.05
N LEU A 356 -9.89 2.28 41.10
CA LEU A 356 -10.64 1.75 39.94
C LEU A 356 -12.12 1.53 40.29
N SER A 357 -12.76 2.50 40.95
CA SER A 357 -14.17 2.41 41.35
C SER A 357 -14.94 3.74 41.24
N GLN A 358 -14.52 4.65 40.35
CA GLN A 358 -15.24 5.89 40.03
C GLN A 358 -15.18 6.29 38.54
N ILE A 359 -15.31 5.32 37.61
CA ILE A 359 -15.80 5.61 36.24
C ILE A 359 -16.88 4.56 35.89
N ALA A 360 -17.97 4.60 36.65
CA ALA A 360 -19.18 3.80 36.41
C ALA A 360 -20.46 4.56 36.84
N PHE A 361 -20.38 5.88 37.02
CA PHE A 361 -21.50 6.68 37.52
C PHE A 361 -21.53 8.13 36.97
N VAL A 362 -21.25 8.30 35.67
CA VAL A 362 -21.61 9.50 34.91
C VAL A 362 -22.28 9.09 33.59
N ILE A 363 -23.36 8.33 33.71
CA ILE A 363 -24.39 8.21 32.66
C ILE A 363 -25.72 8.47 33.39
N GLY A 364 -26.15 9.73 33.40
CA GLY A 364 -27.29 10.14 34.21
C GLY A 364 -27.46 11.66 34.32
N VAL A 365 -27.97 12.26 33.24
CA VAL A 365 -28.54 13.63 33.17
C VAL A 365 -27.57 14.80 33.43
N GLY A 366 -27.32 15.61 32.40
CA GLY A 366 -26.64 16.91 32.53
C GLY A 366 -25.84 17.28 31.29
N ASN A 367 -25.88 18.56 30.90
CA ASN A 367 -25.15 19.09 29.74
C ASN A 367 -23.63 18.87 29.87
N PHE A 368 -22.97 18.49 28.77
CA PHE A 368 -21.52 18.53 28.67
C PHE A 368 -21.02 19.99 28.58
N ASP A 369 -19.96 20.31 29.31
CA ASP A 369 -19.23 21.58 29.17
C ASP A 369 -17.87 21.33 28.47
N MET A 370 -17.25 22.39 27.94
CA MET A 370 -15.91 22.36 27.33
C MET A 370 -14.85 21.75 28.25
N ALA A 371 -15.04 21.84 29.57
CA ALA A 371 -14.16 21.23 30.57
C ALA A 371 -14.11 19.68 30.47
N ASP A 372 -15.23 19.03 30.16
CA ASP A 372 -15.30 17.57 30.00
C ASP A 372 -14.61 17.11 28.72
N VAL A 373 -14.68 17.93 27.66
CA VAL A 373 -13.96 17.71 26.39
C VAL A 373 -12.45 17.85 26.59
N GLU A 374 -11.99 18.84 27.37
CA GLU A 374 -10.57 18.97 27.73
C GLU A 374 -10.09 17.83 28.64
N LEU A 375 -10.92 17.34 29.55
CA LEU A 375 -10.60 16.16 30.37
C LEU A 375 -10.49 14.89 29.50
N LEU A 376 -11.40 14.70 28.54
CA LEU A 376 -11.34 13.58 27.59
C LEU A 376 -10.13 13.69 26.65
N LYS A 377 -9.78 14.88 26.16
CA LYS A 377 -8.55 15.15 25.41
C LYS A 377 -7.30 14.81 26.24
N ALA A 378 -7.27 15.18 27.51
CA ALA A 378 -6.16 14.88 28.42
C ALA A 378 -6.01 13.38 28.68
N GLU A 379 -7.11 12.62 28.74
CA GLU A 379 -7.10 11.17 28.93
C GLU A 379 -6.74 10.41 27.64
N LEU A 380 -7.30 10.80 26.50
CA LEU A 380 -6.96 10.25 25.17
C LEU A 380 -5.50 10.54 24.79
N ALA A 381 -4.96 11.69 25.18
CA ALA A 381 -3.55 12.04 24.98
C ALA A 381 -2.56 11.15 25.76
N LYS A 382 -3.02 10.39 26.77
CA LYS A 382 -2.20 9.38 27.47
C LYS A 382 -2.03 8.09 26.63
N THR A 383 -2.86 7.89 25.60
CA THR A 383 -2.64 6.82 24.61
C THR A 383 -1.70 7.32 23.50
N HIS A 384 -0.48 6.76 23.45
CA HIS A 384 0.64 7.37 22.70
C HIS A 384 0.39 7.49 21.18
N ARG A 385 -0.48 6.65 20.59
CA ARG A 385 -0.81 6.68 19.14
C ARG A 385 -2.00 7.59 18.80
N LEU A 386 -3.17 7.41 19.42
CA LEU A 386 -4.33 8.26 19.11
C LEU A 386 -4.07 9.73 19.48
N GLY A 387 -3.41 9.99 20.60
CA GLY A 387 -3.02 11.35 20.99
C GLY A 387 -2.05 12.03 20.01
N LYS A 388 -1.26 11.26 19.24
CA LYS A 388 -0.46 11.78 18.11
C LYS A 388 -1.33 12.01 16.88
N PHE A 389 -2.18 11.05 16.54
CA PHE A 389 -3.05 11.10 15.36
C PHE A 389 -4.00 12.31 15.42
N ILE A 390 -4.69 12.54 16.53
CA ILE A 390 -5.57 13.71 16.71
C ILE A 390 -4.78 15.03 16.61
N LYS A 391 -3.60 15.12 17.24
CA LYS A 391 -2.77 16.33 17.21
C LYS A 391 -2.25 16.69 15.82
N ALA A 392 -2.15 15.73 14.91
CA ALA A 392 -1.75 15.99 13.52
C ALA A 392 -2.71 16.92 12.77
N TRP A 393 -3.98 16.94 13.19
CA TRP A 393 -5.05 17.75 12.60
C TRP A 393 -5.26 19.10 13.30
N ASP A 394 -4.46 19.42 14.32
CA ASP A 394 -4.49 20.75 14.94
C ASP A 394 -4.00 21.81 13.94
N PRO A 395 -4.73 22.92 13.70
CA PRO A 395 -4.32 23.97 12.78
C PRO A 395 -2.91 24.51 13.05
N GLN A 396 -2.47 24.55 14.32
CA GLN A 396 -1.13 24.99 14.69
C GLN A 396 -0.05 23.97 14.26
N VAL A 397 -0.38 22.67 14.31
CA VAL A 397 0.52 21.58 13.90
C VAL A 397 0.58 21.46 12.38
N MET A 398 -0.57 21.61 11.70
CA MET A 398 -0.63 21.71 10.23
C MET A 398 -0.02 23.01 9.69
N GLY A 399 0.28 23.98 10.56
CA GLY A 399 0.90 25.25 10.17
C GLY A 399 -0.05 26.23 9.47
N VAL A 400 -1.37 26.06 9.66
CA VAL A 400 -2.41 26.98 9.20
C VAL A 400 -2.17 28.35 9.85
N LYS A 401 -2.19 29.40 9.04
CA LYS A 401 -1.93 30.79 9.43
C LYS A 401 -3.12 31.67 9.11
N ASP A 402 -3.10 32.89 9.62
CA ASP A 402 -4.01 33.93 9.14
C ASP A 402 -3.84 34.14 7.63
N ALA A 403 -4.96 34.36 6.94
CA ALA A 403 -5.01 34.54 5.50
C ALA A 403 -4.15 35.73 5.06
N ASN A 404 -3.14 35.47 4.23
CA ASN A 404 -2.15 36.46 3.79
C ASN A 404 -2.00 36.41 2.25
N PRO A 405 -2.91 37.05 1.49
CA PRO A 405 -2.96 36.97 0.02
C PRO A 405 -1.63 37.31 -0.64
N ARG A 406 -1.05 36.35 -1.36
CA ARG A 406 0.29 36.47 -1.98
C ARG A 406 0.46 35.50 -3.13
N THR A 407 1.20 35.89 -4.17
CA THR A 407 1.68 34.97 -5.21
C THR A 407 3.08 34.48 -4.85
N VAL A 408 3.24 33.17 -4.72
CA VAL A 408 4.53 32.48 -4.61
C VAL A 408 4.87 31.92 -5.99
N LYS A 409 6.12 32.07 -6.45
CA LYS A 409 6.61 31.43 -7.68
C LYS A 409 7.80 30.55 -7.34
N ASP A 410 7.69 29.25 -7.58
CA ASP A 410 8.84 28.34 -7.58
C ASP A 410 9.24 27.98 -9.03
N ASP A 411 10.15 27.03 -9.22
CA ASP A 411 10.69 26.71 -10.55
C ASP A 411 9.66 26.10 -11.52
N HIS A 412 8.52 25.60 -11.03
CA HIS A 412 7.53 24.86 -11.83
C HIS A 412 6.09 25.39 -11.70
N ILE A 413 5.74 26.00 -10.56
CA ILE A 413 4.38 26.39 -10.17
C ILE A 413 4.35 27.86 -9.71
N ILE A 414 3.21 28.50 -10.00
CA ILE A 414 2.78 29.78 -9.48
C ILE A 414 1.60 29.51 -8.55
N SER A 415 1.77 29.77 -7.26
CA SER A 415 0.76 29.54 -6.23
C SER A 415 0.21 30.87 -5.73
N ASP A 416 -1.01 31.21 -6.11
CA ASP A 416 -1.74 32.36 -5.57
C ASP A 416 -2.45 31.90 -4.28
N MET A 417 -1.89 32.26 -3.13
CA MET A 417 -2.33 31.80 -1.80
C MET A 417 -3.40 32.71 -1.21
N ASP A 418 -4.27 32.14 -0.37
CA ASP A 418 -5.25 32.85 0.48
C ASP A 418 -6.24 33.76 -0.28
N VAL A 419 -6.49 33.46 -1.56
CA VAL A 419 -7.39 34.19 -2.47
C VAL A 419 -8.78 34.29 -1.86
N ALA A 420 -9.32 35.51 -1.80
CA ALA A 420 -10.67 35.79 -1.31
C ALA A 420 -11.69 35.58 -2.43
N ILE A 421 -12.67 34.71 -2.22
CA ILE A 421 -13.72 34.40 -3.18
C ILE A 421 -15.07 34.61 -2.49
N SER A 422 -15.87 35.56 -2.97
CA SER A 422 -17.19 35.83 -2.41
C SER A 422 -18.25 34.96 -3.10
N VAL A 423 -19.03 34.22 -2.31
CA VAL A 423 -20.19 33.44 -2.77
C VAL A 423 -21.48 34.28 -2.68
N ARG A 424 -22.60 33.78 -3.20
CA ARG A 424 -23.84 34.56 -3.46
C ARG A 424 -24.45 35.31 -2.27
N ASP A 425 -24.19 34.90 -1.03
CA ASP A 425 -24.69 35.58 0.17
C ASP A 425 -23.71 36.64 0.74
N GLY A 426 -22.55 36.83 0.09
CA GLY A 426 -21.49 37.74 0.50
C GLY A 426 -20.38 37.09 1.35
N THR A 427 -20.54 35.84 1.80
CA THR A 427 -19.53 35.11 2.58
C THR A 427 -18.23 34.97 1.78
N ILE A 428 -17.08 35.11 2.45
CA ILE A 428 -15.76 35.02 1.81
C ILE A 428 -15.14 33.66 2.12
N LEU A 429 -14.98 32.86 1.08
CA LEU A 429 -14.22 31.62 1.11
C LEU A 429 -12.76 31.88 0.71
N ARG A 430 -11.85 31.04 1.19
CA ARG A 430 -10.40 31.19 0.99
C ARG A 430 -9.84 30.04 0.18
N GLY A 431 -8.99 30.35 -0.80
CA GLY A 431 -8.41 29.36 -1.70
C GLY A 431 -6.96 29.60 -2.09
N ASN A 432 -6.27 28.50 -2.39
CA ASN A 432 -4.93 28.46 -2.97
C ASN A 432 -5.07 27.99 -4.43
N ILE A 433 -4.49 28.74 -5.38
CA ILE A 433 -4.58 28.46 -6.82
C ILE A 433 -3.18 28.18 -7.37
N TYR A 434 -2.95 26.95 -7.82
CA TYR A 434 -1.67 26.45 -8.32
C TYR A 434 -1.71 26.36 -9.85
N ARG A 435 -0.80 27.08 -10.52
CA ARG A 435 -0.76 27.23 -11.98
C ARG A 435 0.63 26.88 -12.53
N PRO A 436 0.76 26.14 -13.65
CA PRO A 436 2.07 25.83 -14.24
C PRO A 436 2.80 27.08 -14.70
N ARG A 437 4.00 27.31 -14.15
CA ARG A 437 4.85 28.46 -14.49
C ARG A 437 5.29 28.45 -15.95
N HIS A 438 5.54 27.26 -16.51
CA HIS A 438 5.98 27.09 -17.90
C HIS A 438 4.86 27.34 -18.94
N LEU A 439 3.61 27.55 -18.51
CA LEU A 439 2.45 27.88 -19.35
C LEU A 439 1.78 29.19 -18.90
N GLU A 440 2.47 30.06 -18.16
CA GLU A 440 1.92 31.34 -17.68
C GLU A 440 1.36 32.17 -18.84
N GLY A 441 0.09 32.60 -18.73
CA GLY A 441 -0.67 33.28 -19.79
C GLY A 441 -1.52 32.37 -20.67
N THR A 442 -1.37 31.05 -20.58
CA THR A 442 -2.25 30.08 -21.26
C THR A 442 -3.54 29.87 -20.48
N LYS A 443 -4.66 29.67 -21.18
CA LYS A 443 -5.93 29.25 -20.58
C LYS A 443 -5.97 27.73 -20.45
N LEU A 444 -6.11 27.24 -19.22
CA LEU A 444 -5.99 25.82 -18.89
C LEU A 444 -7.23 25.26 -18.17
N PRO A 445 -7.47 23.94 -18.23
CA PRO A 445 -8.49 23.28 -17.43
C PRO A 445 -8.18 23.33 -15.93
N VAL A 446 -9.23 23.35 -15.12
CA VAL A 446 -9.13 23.48 -13.66
C VAL A 446 -9.56 22.18 -12.98
N ILE A 447 -8.76 21.71 -12.02
CA ILE A 447 -9.13 20.68 -11.05
C ILE A 447 -9.41 21.39 -9.73
N PHE A 448 -10.57 21.13 -9.14
CA PHE A 448 -11.05 21.78 -7.94
C PHE A 448 -11.15 20.79 -6.78
N ASN A 449 -10.28 20.99 -5.79
CA ASN A 449 -10.29 20.37 -4.48
C ASN A 449 -11.13 21.25 -3.53
N TYR A 450 -12.31 20.80 -3.12
CA TYR A 450 -13.13 21.53 -2.16
C TYR A 450 -12.88 21.01 -0.74
N SER A 451 -12.04 21.72 0.02
CA SER A 451 -11.42 21.20 1.23
C SER A 451 -12.29 21.33 2.47
N VAL A 452 -12.36 20.21 3.20
CA VAL A 452 -12.89 20.12 4.57
C VAL A 452 -11.79 19.89 5.61
N TYR A 453 -10.53 19.73 5.18
CA TYR A 453 -9.35 19.38 6.00
C TYR A 453 -8.21 20.42 5.94
N SER A 454 -8.52 21.64 5.46
CA SER A 454 -7.61 22.75 5.13
C SER A 454 -6.98 22.66 3.75
N LYS A 455 -7.02 23.77 3.02
CA LYS A 455 -6.25 24.03 1.79
C LYS A 455 -4.75 24.25 2.00
N ASP A 456 -4.32 24.48 3.25
CA ASP A 456 -2.93 24.78 3.62
C ASP A 456 -2.22 23.55 4.21
N GLY A 457 -2.93 22.43 4.38
CA GLY A 457 -2.48 21.23 5.06
C GLY A 457 -1.79 20.22 4.14
N ALA A 458 -0.46 20.27 4.07
CA ALA A 458 0.32 19.07 3.80
C ALA A 458 0.31 18.20 5.08
N THR A 459 -0.73 17.36 5.25
CA THR A 459 -0.83 16.44 6.39
C THR A 459 0.40 15.53 6.43
N ASP A 460 1.08 15.43 7.57
CA ASP A 460 2.21 14.50 7.70
C ASP A 460 1.70 13.06 7.62
N ILE A 461 1.75 12.45 6.45
CA ILE A 461 1.21 11.10 6.22
C ILE A 461 1.89 10.01 7.06
N ALA A 462 3.03 10.31 7.71
CA ALA A 462 3.67 9.41 8.68
C ALA A 462 2.84 9.22 9.99
N VAL A 463 1.73 9.93 10.16
CA VAL A 463 0.77 9.70 11.26
C VAL A 463 -0.12 8.49 11.02
N PHE A 464 -0.23 8.03 9.77
CA PHE A 464 -0.91 6.79 9.40
C PHE A 464 0.04 5.59 9.56
N PRO A 465 -0.47 4.39 9.89
CA PRO A 465 0.35 3.19 9.89
C PRO A 465 0.78 2.84 8.44
N PRO A 466 1.89 2.10 8.23
CA PRO A 466 2.31 1.66 6.89
C PRO A 466 1.23 0.87 6.12
N SER A 467 0.35 0.18 6.84
CA SER A 467 -0.85 -0.50 6.32
C SER A 467 -1.89 0.43 5.69
N ALA A 468 -1.69 1.74 5.70
CA ALA A 468 -2.45 2.71 4.92
C ALA A 468 -2.03 2.77 3.44
N GLY A 469 -0.85 2.23 3.10
CA GLY A 469 -0.29 2.16 1.74
C GLY A 469 0.05 3.52 1.09
N LEU A 470 -0.04 4.62 1.84
CA LEU A 470 0.30 5.96 1.36
C LEU A 470 1.79 6.24 1.62
N ASP A 471 2.58 6.29 0.54
CA ASP A 471 4.03 6.46 0.56
C ASP A 471 4.43 7.88 0.14
N LYS A 472 5.36 8.50 0.87
CA LYS A 472 5.91 9.84 0.58
C LYS A 472 6.62 9.90 -0.78
N SER A 473 7.08 8.77 -1.33
CA SER A 473 7.68 8.70 -2.66
C SER A 473 6.68 8.95 -3.81
N ARG A 474 5.38 8.73 -3.58
CA ARG A 474 4.31 8.78 -4.60
C ARG A 474 3.57 10.13 -4.67
N ILE A 475 3.89 11.05 -3.77
CA ILE A 475 3.26 12.37 -3.65
C ILE A 475 4.32 13.47 -3.68
N THR A 476 3.95 14.66 -4.12
CA THR A 476 4.86 15.82 -4.10
C THR A 476 4.78 16.57 -2.76
N LYS A 477 5.70 17.51 -2.55
CA LYS A 477 5.69 18.44 -1.41
C LYS A 477 4.41 19.28 -1.30
N ASP A 478 3.67 19.42 -2.41
CA ASP A 478 2.48 20.27 -2.52
C ASP A 478 1.19 19.45 -2.33
N TYR A 479 1.29 18.14 -2.11
CA TYR A 479 0.15 17.25 -1.89
C TYR A 479 -0.63 17.61 -0.62
N GLU A 480 -1.88 18.00 -0.81
CA GLU A 480 -2.90 18.06 0.23
C GLU A 480 -3.52 16.66 0.38
N PHE A 481 -3.72 16.20 1.63
CA PHE A 481 -4.25 14.87 1.90
C PHE A 481 -5.63 14.67 1.26
N GLU A 482 -5.81 13.53 0.58
CA GLU A 482 -7.03 13.15 -0.16
C GLU A 482 -7.38 14.02 -1.38
N ALA A 483 -6.54 14.99 -1.76
CA ALA A 483 -6.80 15.94 -2.83
C ALA A 483 -6.01 15.64 -4.13
N ALA A 484 -6.24 16.44 -5.18
CA ALA A 484 -5.41 16.41 -6.39
C ALA A 484 -4.06 17.08 -6.13
N ASP A 485 -2.96 16.34 -6.30
CA ASP A 485 -1.59 16.81 -6.10
C ASP A 485 -1.21 17.96 -7.07
N PRO A 486 -1.03 19.22 -6.61
CA PRO A 486 -0.65 20.34 -7.46
C PRO A 486 0.67 20.11 -8.21
N GLY A 487 1.65 19.47 -7.58
CA GLY A 487 2.95 19.16 -8.17
C GLY A 487 2.84 18.21 -9.37
N TRP A 488 2.01 17.17 -9.24
CA TRP A 488 1.79 16.19 -10.32
C TRP A 488 0.93 16.75 -11.46
N TRP A 489 -0.15 17.47 -11.13
CA TRP A 489 -1.12 17.96 -12.12
C TRP A 489 -0.68 19.23 -12.84
N CYS A 490 -0.05 20.20 -12.16
CA CYS A 490 0.42 21.44 -12.81
C CYS A 490 1.48 21.14 -13.88
N SER A 491 2.45 20.28 -13.56
CA SER A 491 3.47 19.83 -14.53
C SER A 491 2.91 19.14 -15.77
N ARG A 492 1.61 18.79 -15.77
CA ARG A 492 0.89 18.09 -16.84
C ARG A 492 -0.21 18.94 -17.51
N GLY A 493 -0.18 20.27 -17.31
CA GLY A 493 -1.02 21.23 -18.04
C GLY A 493 -2.38 21.55 -17.40
N TYR A 494 -2.57 21.21 -16.13
CA TYR A 494 -3.78 21.55 -15.37
C TYR A 494 -3.51 22.69 -14.38
N ILE A 495 -4.56 23.38 -13.98
CA ILE A 495 -4.55 24.28 -12.81
C ILE A 495 -5.22 23.52 -11.67
N VAL A 496 -4.64 23.55 -10.48
CA VAL A 496 -5.27 22.99 -9.28
C VAL A 496 -5.73 24.14 -8.38
N ALA A 497 -6.98 24.10 -7.95
CA ALA A 497 -7.56 25.06 -7.03
C ALA A 497 -8.02 24.33 -5.77
N SER A 498 -7.51 24.74 -4.61
CA SER A 498 -7.85 24.15 -3.32
C SER A 498 -8.49 25.22 -2.43
N ILE A 499 -9.77 25.05 -2.10
CA ILE A 499 -10.58 26.09 -1.45
C ILE A 499 -11.22 25.52 -0.19
N ASP A 500 -11.05 26.19 0.94
CA ASP A 500 -11.70 25.83 2.21
C ASP A 500 -13.22 26.04 2.08
N ALA A 501 -14.02 25.02 2.39
CA ALA A 501 -15.47 25.13 2.47
C ALA A 501 -15.93 26.13 3.55
N ARG A 502 -17.20 26.52 3.52
CA ARG A 502 -17.79 27.48 4.49
C ARG A 502 -17.50 27.06 5.93
N GLY A 503 -17.08 28.04 6.73
CA GLY A 503 -16.68 27.84 8.12
C GLY A 503 -15.50 26.88 8.36
N CYS A 504 -14.79 26.43 7.31
CA CYS A 504 -13.58 25.64 7.45
C CYS A 504 -12.34 26.55 7.54
N PHE A 505 -11.52 26.36 8.55
CA PHE A 505 -10.19 26.98 8.75
C PHE A 505 -10.16 28.50 8.50
N GLN A 506 -9.76 28.94 7.31
CA GLN A 506 -9.65 30.36 6.99
C GLN A 506 -10.94 30.98 6.44
N SER A 507 -11.86 30.18 5.88
CA SER A 507 -13.12 30.63 5.28
C SER A 507 -14.11 31.13 6.33
N ASP A 508 -14.89 32.15 5.95
CA ASP A 508 -15.91 32.75 6.81
C ASP A 508 -17.22 31.92 6.82
N GLY A 509 -18.20 32.36 7.62
CA GLY A 509 -19.50 31.70 7.79
C GLY A 509 -19.50 30.59 8.85
N ASP A 510 -20.69 30.12 9.21
CA ASP A 510 -20.89 28.97 10.10
C ASP A 510 -20.75 27.65 9.33
N LYS A 511 -20.15 26.63 9.95
CA LYS A 511 -19.90 25.34 9.34
C LYS A 511 -21.05 24.37 9.57
N SER A 512 -21.80 24.13 8.49
CA SER A 512 -22.74 23.04 8.34
C SER A 512 -22.03 21.79 7.78
N TYR A 513 -22.55 20.60 8.07
CA TYR A 513 -21.85 19.34 7.78
C TYR A 513 -22.56 18.52 6.69
N TYR A 514 -21.94 18.47 5.51
CA TYR A 514 -22.41 17.76 4.30
C TYR A 514 -23.88 18.04 3.91
N SER A 515 -24.35 19.25 4.19
CA SER A 515 -25.67 19.74 3.80
C SER A 515 -25.64 20.51 2.47
N ARG A 516 -26.83 20.77 1.93
CA ARG A 516 -27.03 21.33 0.58
C ARG A 516 -26.36 22.70 0.36
N ASP A 517 -26.27 23.53 1.38
CA ASP A 517 -25.60 24.84 1.35
C ASP A 517 -24.11 24.74 0.95
N VAL A 518 -23.40 23.69 1.38
CA VAL A 518 -22.04 23.39 0.92
C VAL A 518 -22.02 23.11 -0.60
N GLY A 519 -23.03 22.41 -1.12
CA GLY A 519 -23.22 22.20 -2.56
C GLY A 519 -23.46 23.51 -3.33
N ILE A 520 -24.26 24.42 -2.75
CA ILE A 520 -24.60 25.73 -3.30
C ILE A 520 -23.38 26.66 -3.37
N ASP A 521 -22.55 26.68 -2.32
CA ASP A 521 -21.29 27.43 -2.33
C ASP A 521 -20.31 26.86 -3.37
N GLY A 522 -20.18 25.53 -3.45
CA GLY A 522 -19.32 24.90 -4.44
C GLY A 522 -19.78 25.14 -5.89
N TYR A 523 -21.08 25.34 -6.13
CA TYR A 523 -21.58 25.82 -7.43
C TYR A 523 -21.00 27.20 -7.75
N ASP A 524 -21.05 28.14 -6.81
CA ASP A 524 -20.52 29.50 -7.00
C ASP A 524 -19.01 29.47 -7.23
N LEU A 525 -18.28 28.60 -6.53
CA LEU A 525 -16.84 28.40 -6.71
C LEU A 525 -16.50 27.81 -8.09
N VAL A 526 -17.21 26.77 -8.57
CA VAL A 526 -17.02 26.24 -9.93
C VAL A 526 -17.25 27.32 -10.99
N GLU A 527 -18.33 28.09 -10.83
CA GLU A 527 -18.68 29.18 -11.74
C GLU A 527 -17.73 30.39 -11.64
N TRP A 528 -17.06 30.60 -10.50
CA TRP A 528 -16.01 31.60 -10.34
C TRP A 528 -14.70 31.14 -10.98
N LEU A 529 -14.28 29.89 -10.73
CA LEU A 529 -13.06 29.27 -11.29
C LEU A 529 -13.10 29.24 -12.82
N ALA A 530 -14.25 28.94 -13.42
CA ALA A 530 -14.44 28.92 -14.87
C ALA A 530 -14.26 30.30 -15.54
N LYS A 531 -14.52 31.39 -14.81
CA LYS A 531 -14.50 32.77 -15.33
C LYS A 531 -13.13 33.44 -15.22
N GLN A 532 -12.15 32.82 -14.55
CA GLN A 532 -10.82 33.39 -14.37
C GLN A 532 -10.04 33.51 -15.68
N SER A 533 -9.17 34.51 -15.78
CA SER A 533 -8.42 34.82 -17.02
C SER A 533 -7.49 33.68 -17.47
N TRP A 534 -7.03 32.85 -16.52
CA TRP A 534 -6.20 31.66 -16.71
C TRP A 534 -7.01 30.37 -16.94
N SER A 535 -8.34 30.41 -16.84
CA SER A 535 -9.20 29.24 -17.04
C SER A 535 -9.63 29.10 -18.50
N ASN A 536 -9.73 27.86 -18.98
CA ASN A 536 -10.37 27.55 -20.26
C ASN A 536 -11.91 27.47 -20.17
N GLY A 537 -12.50 27.68 -18.98
CA GLY A 537 -13.93 27.58 -18.74
C GLY A 537 -14.43 26.16 -18.41
N LYS A 538 -13.53 25.20 -18.18
CA LYS A 538 -13.85 23.82 -17.80
C LYS A 538 -13.22 23.48 -16.45
N VAL A 539 -14.07 23.11 -15.49
CA VAL A 539 -13.68 22.72 -14.14
C VAL A 539 -14.04 21.25 -13.92
N ALA A 540 -13.16 20.48 -13.29
CA ALA A 540 -13.48 19.18 -12.72
C ALA A 540 -13.44 19.23 -11.20
N LEU A 541 -14.35 18.51 -10.54
CA LEU A 541 -14.24 18.25 -9.10
C LEU A 541 -13.42 16.97 -8.88
N TYR A 542 -12.55 16.99 -7.88
CA TYR A 542 -11.68 15.88 -7.54
C TYR A 542 -11.57 15.70 -6.03
N GLY A 543 -11.42 14.45 -5.59
CA GLY A 543 -10.86 14.14 -4.28
C GLY A 543 -11.38 12.83 -3.71
N ALA A 544 -10.79 12.43 -2.58
CA ALA A 544 -11.21 11.26 -1.84
C ALA A 544 -12.04 11.61 -0.60
N SER A 545 -12.87 10.66 -0.12
CA SER A 545 -13.43 10.70 1.23
C SER A 545 -14.18 12.03 1.52
N GLY A 546 -13.74 12.89 2.43
CA GLY A 546 -14.40 14.16 2.74
C GLY A 546 -14.55 15.09 1.52
N TYR A 547 -13.58 15.09 0.61
CA TYR A 547 -13.67 15.83 -0.66
C TYR A 547 -14.69 15.19 -1.62
N ALA A 548 -14.72 13.85 -1.71
CA ALA A 548 -15.68 13.13 -2.53
C ALA A 548 -17.12 13.33 -2.03
N MET A 549 -17.32 13.44 -0.72
CA MET A 549 -18.61 13.71 -0.08
C MET A 549 -19.15 15.10 -0.42
N VAL A 550 -18.33 16.17 -0.33
CA VAL A 550 -18.77 17.50 -0.79
C VAL A 550 -18.93 17.57 -2.31
N LEU A 551 -18.09 16.89 -3.07
CA LEU A 551 -18.17 16.80 -4.54
C LEU A 551 -19.55 16.29 -4.99
N TRP A 552 -20.14 15.29 -4.30
CA TRP A 552 -21.48 14.81 -4.61
C TRP A 552 -22.56 15.89 -4.43
N LEU A 553 -22.45 16.74 -3.41
CA LEU A 553 -23.37 17.86 -3.18
C LEU A 553 -23.22 18.93 -4.27
N VAL A 554 -21.99 19.32 -4.59
CA VAL A 554 -21.71 20.34 -5.63
C VAL A 554 -22.17 19.87 -7.01
N ALA A 555 -21.88 18.62 -7.37
CA ALA A 555 -22.28 18.07 -8.66
C ALA A 555 -23.80 17.93 -8.81
N ALA A 556 -24.54 17.77 -7.70
CA ALA A 556 -25.99 17.68 -7.69
C ALA A 556 -26.68 19.03 -7.95
N GLU A 557 -26.03 20.16 -7.66
CA GLU A 557 -26.52 21.51 -8.03
C GLU A 557 -26.25 21.87 -9.51
N GLN A 558 -25.68 20.96 -10.31
CA GLN A 558 -25.46 21.08 -11.76
C GLN A 558 -24.78 22.40 -12.24
N PRO A 559 -23.56 22.74 -11.78
CA PRO A 559 -22.86 23.94 -12.27
C PRO A 559 -22.58 23.84 -13.79
N PRO A 560 -22.97 24.82 -14.62
CA PRO A 560 -22.79 24.74 -16.08
C PRO A 560 -21.34 24.56 -16.55
N SER A 561 -20.37 25.05 -15.78
CA SER A 561 -18.94 24.93 -16.07
C SER A 561 -18.31 23.62 -15.56
N LEU A 562 -19.06 22.78 -14.84
CA LEU A 562 -18.60 21.47 -14.37
C LEU A 562 -18.52 20.48 -15.55
N ALA A 563 -17.30 20.15 -15.93
CA ALA A 563 -17.00 19.36 -17.12
C ALA A 563 -16.86 17.86 -16.84
N ALA A 564 -16.39 17.50 -15.64
CA ALA A 564 -16.24 16.12 -15.18
C ALA A 564 -16.12 16.03 -13.65
N ILE A 565 -16.25 14.83 -13.08
CA ILE A 565 -15.98 14.54 -11.66
C ILE A 565 -15.13 13.28 -11.49
N ILE A 566 -14.18 13.32 -10.54
CA ILE A 566 -13.42 12.15 -10.06
C ILE A 566 -13.59 12.01 -8.53
N PRO A 567 -14.68 11.39 -8.08
CA PRO A 567 -14.86 11.01 -6.68
C PRO A 567 -14.17 9.67 -6.39
N ILE A 568 -13.37 9.64 -5.33
CA ILE A 568 -12.62 8.47 -4.87
C ILE A 568 -13.14 8.08 -3.49
N ASP A 569 -13.77 6.91 -3.33
CA ASP A 569 -14.29 6.43 -2.04
C ASP A 569 -14.98 7.53 -1.20
N GLY A 570 -16.18 7.96 -1.61
CA GLY A 570 -16.97 9.00 -0.95
C GLY A 570 -18.38 8.53 -0.58
N MET A 571 -18.75 8.64 0.69
CA MET A 571 -20.08 8.22 1.17
C MET A 571 -21.20 9.19 0.74
N THR A 572 -22.46 8.76 0.86
CA THR A 572 -23.65 9.50 0.35
C THR A 572 -24.87 9.47 1.27
N ASP A 573 -24.87 8.65 2.32
CA ASP A 573 -25.95 8.56 3.31
C ASP A 573 -25.33 8.53 4.71
N MET A 574 -25.17 9.71 5.31
CA MET A 574 -24.51 9.87 6.61
C MET A 574 -25.13 9.01 7.72
N TYR A 575 -26.45 8.76 7.66
CA TYR A 575 -27.14 7.90 8.61
C TYR A 575 -26.71 6.44 8.45
N ARG A 576 -26.84 5.87 7.24
CA ARG A 576 -26.62 4.43 7.01
C ARG A 576 -25.15 4.05 6.89
N GLU A 577 -24.27 5.00 6.54
CA GLU A 577 -22.86 4.75 6.19
C GLU A 577 -21.87 5.20 7.28
N MET A 578 -22.23 6.18 8.11
CA MET A 578 -21.38 6.62 9.23
C MET A 578 -22.05 6.41 10.59
N ALA A 579 -23.17 7.10 10.85
CA ALA A 579 -23.65 7.33 12.22
C ALA A 579 -24.48 6.19 12.84
N LEU A 580 -25.39 5.56 12.07
CA LEU A 580 -26.31 4.52 12.54
C LEU A 580 -26.38 3.33 11.56
N LYS A 581 -25.31 2.55 11.51
CA LYS A 581 -25.15 1.41 10.59
C LYS A 581 -26.16 0.31 10.91
N GLY A 582 -27.08 0.05 9.98
CA GLY A 582 -28.21 -0.84 10.24
C GLY A 582 -29.12 -0.38 11.40
N GLY A 583 -29.06 0.90 11.79
CA GLY A 583 -29.73 1.43 12.97
C GLY A 583 -28.99 1.23 14.30
N ILE A 584 -27.75 0.70 14.27
CA ILE A 584 -26.86 0.59 15.43
C ILE A 584 -25.97 1.85 15.47
N PRO A 585 -25.94 2.63 16.57
CA PRO A 585 -25.03 3.77 16.68
C PRO A 585 -23.57 3.34 16.56
N GLU A 586 -22.83 4.02 15.69
CA GLU A 586 -21.38 3.90 15.59
C GLU A 586 -20.72 4.81 16.63
N THR A 587 -19.71 4.31 17.33
CA THR A 587 -19.26 4.83 18.64
C THR A 587 -17.78 5.18 18.71
N GLN A 588 -17.01 4.94 17.65
CA GLN A 588 -15.56 5.09 17.66
C GLN A 588 -15.06 5.99 16.52
N PHE A 589 -15.39 5.68 15.27
CA PHE A 589 -14.96 6.53 14.16
C PHE A 589 -15.65 7.90 14.23
N SER A 590 -16.97 7.93 14.39
CA SER A 590 -17.80 9.14 14.50
C SER A 590 -17.48 9.97 15.74
N ALA A 591 -16.90 9.36 16.79
CA ALA A 591 -16.42 10.07 17.97
C ALA A 591 -15.07 10.75 17.76
N VAL A 592 -14.20 10.20 16.89
CA VAL A 592 -12.88 10.78 16.58
C VAL A 592 -12.92 11.67 15.33
N TYR A 593 -13.84 11.40 14.38
CA TYR A 593 -13.96 12.11 13.10
C TYR A 593 -14.00 13.64 13.27
N PRO A 594 -14.79 14.24 14.21
CA PRO A 594 -14.85 15.69 14.42
C PRO A 594 -13.50 16.36 14.65
N TYR A 595 -12.54 15.68 15.29
CA TYR A 595 -11.22 16.25 15.56
C TYR A 595 -10.39 16.47 14.29
N PHE A 596 -10.75 15.88 13.15
CA PHE A 596 -10.06 16.07 11.88
C PHE A 596 -10.51 17.34 11.14
N PHE A 597 -11.75 17.80 11.37
CA PHE A 597 -12.38 18.82 10.52
C PHE A 597 -13.19 19.90 11.26
N ASN A 598 -13.46 19.81 12.58
CA ASN A 598 -14.15 20.86 13.34
C ASN A 598 -13.24 22.06 13.65
N TRP A 599 -12.66 22.62 12.61
CA TRP A 599 -11.75 23.75 12.63
C TRP A 599 -12.35 24.86 11.79
N GLY A 600 -12.61 26.00 12.44
CA GLY A 600 -13.33 27.14 11.88
C GLY A 600 -13.33 28.31 12.86
N LYS A 601 -13.70 29.50 12.40
CA LYS A 601 -13.71 30.72 13.22
C LYS A 601 -15.06 31.02 13.89
N ASN A 602 -16.14 30.45 13.37
CA ASN A 602 -17.52 30.70 13.79
C ASN A 602 -18.16 29.41 14.35
N LEU A 603 -19.49 29.29 14.31
CA LEU A 603 -20.18 28.11 14.82
C LEU A 603 -19.90 26.89 13.94
N VAL A 604 -19.85 25.71 14.55
CA VAL A 604 -19.69 24.42 13.88
C VAL A 604 -20.79 23.48 14.35
N GLU A 605 -21.40 22.75 13.41
CA GLU A 605 -22.40 21.73 13.72
C GLU A 605 -21.82 20.61 14.61
N ASP A 606 -22.47 20.32 15.74
CA ASP A 606 -22.07 19.19 16.61
C ASP A 606 -22.52 17.85 16.01
N THR A 607 -21.62 17.24 15.27
CA THR A 607 -21.79 15.92 14.65
C THR A 607 -21.71 14.75 15.64
N THR A 608 -21.31 14.96 16.90
CA THR A 608 -21.29 13.91 17.95
C THR A 608 -22.63 13.71 18.65
N ASP A 609 -23.51 14.71 18.58
CA ASP A 609 -24.84 14.65 19.19
C ASP A 609 -25.94 14.21 18.21
N GLY A 610 -25.72 14.39 16.89
CA GLY A 610 -26.70 14.05 15.85
C GLY A 610 -27.25 12.62 15.94
N ALA A 611 -26.44 11.62 16.31
CA ALA A 611 -26.94 10.24 16.48
C ALA A 611 -27.80 10.04 17.75
N LYS A 612 -27.67 10.93 18.75
CA LYS A 612 -28.40 10.90 20.02
C LYS A 612 -29.71 11.70 19.93
N THR A 613 -29.69 12.87 19.29
CA THR A 613 -30.86 13.73 19.08
C THR A 613 -31.70 13.31 17.89
N HIS A 614 -31.07 12.76 16.84
CA HIS A 614 -31.73 12.21 15.66
C HIS A 614 -31.44 10.70 15.50
N PRO A 615 -31.95 9.84 16.41
CA PRO A 615 -31.72 8.39 16.35
C PRO A 615 -32.51 7.69 15.23
N TYR A 616 -33.36 8.41 14.49
CA TYR A 616 -34.19 7.92 13.39
C TYR A 616 -33.78 8.59 12.08
N PHE A 617 -34.09 7.97 10.95
CA PHE A 617 -33.82 8.57 9.63
C PHE A 617 -34.87 9.64 9.28
N ASP A 618 -34.66 10.84 9.79
CA ASP A 618 -35.57 11.99 9.75
C ASP A 618 -35.06 13.13 8.82
N GLU A 619 -35.71 14.29 8.89
CA GLU A 619 -35.39 15.46 8.04
C GLU A 619 -33.94 15.95 8.20
N TYR A 620 -33.35 15.83 9.40
CA TYR A 620 -31.95 16.21 9.65
C TYR A 620 -31.01 15.35 8.81
N TRP A 621 -31.18 14.03 8.84
CA TRP A 621 -30.35 13.13 8.04
C TRP A 621 -30.64 13.21 6.54
N GLN A 622 -31.90 13.43 6.16
CA GLN A 622 -32.29 13.63 4.76
C GLN A 622 -31.65 14.91 4.17
N SER A 623 -31.47 15.97 4.97
CA SER A 623 -30.79 17.21 4.54
C SER A 623 -29.32 17.02 4.13
N LYS A 624 -28.71 15.89 4.52
CA LYS A 624 -27.30 15.53 4.26
C LYS A 624 -27.13 14.53 3.12
N ILE A 625 -28.19 14.25 2.36
CA ILE A 625 -28.13 13.35 1.19
C ILE A 625 -28.06 14.18 -0.09
N PRO A 626 -27.02 14.03 -0.92
CA PRO A 626 -26.94 14.69 -2.22
C PRO A 626 -28.04 14.18 -3.16
N ALA A 627 -28.58 15.07 -4.01
CA ALA A 627 -29.57 14.73 -5.02
C ALA A 627 -28.92 14.01 -6.22
N LEU A 628 -28.38 12.80 -5.97
CA LEU A 628 -27.54 12.03 -6.89
C LEU A 628 -28.11 11.90 -8.31
N SER A 629 -29.43 11.75 -8.45
CA SER A 629 -30.10 11.64 -9.76
C SER A 629 -30.00 12.91 -10.63
N GLN A 630 -29.62 14.06 -10.07
CA GLN A 630 -29.31 15.28 -10.82
C GLN A 630 -27.90 15.28 -11.40
N ILE A 631 -27.01 14.39 -10.95
CA ILE A 631 -25.61 14.37 -11.40
C ILE A 631 -25.53 13.78 -12.81
N THR A 632 -25.43 14.68 -13.80
CA THR A 632 -25.32 14.36 -15.24
C THR A 632 -23.90 14.50 -15.79
N ALA A 633 -23.01 15.18 -15.07
CA ALA A 633 -21.61 15.38 -15.47
C ALA A 633 -20.88 14.03 -15.70
N PRO A 634 -19.97 13.93 -16.68
CA PRO A 634 -19.08 12.78 -16.83
C PRO A 634 -18.40 12.41 -15.50
N ALA A 635 -18.38 11.13 -15.15
CA ALA A 635 -17.91 10.67 -13.85
C ALA A 635 -16.93 9.49 -13.96
N TYR A 636 -15.74 9.61 -13.37
CA TYR A 636 -14.83 8.48 -13.16
C TYR A 636 -14.76 8.16 -11.67
N ILE A 637 -15.52 7.16 -11.26
CA ILE A 637 -15.73 6.78 -9.87
C ILE A 637 -14.69 5.72 -9.50
N ILE A 638 -13.84 6.02 -8.53
CA ILE A 638 -12.83 5.09 -8.02
C ILE A 638 -13.28 4.61 -6.64
N CYS A 639 -13.18 3.30 -6.39
CA CYS A 639 -13.65 2.68 -5.16
C CYS A 639 -12.71 1.57 -4.70
N GLY A 640 -12.44 1.47 -3.39
CA GLY A 640 -11.66 0.42 -2.78
C GLY A 640 -12.52 -0.61 -2.08
N TRP A 641 -12.25 -1.91 -2.33
CA TRP A 641 -12.71 -2.97 -1.41
C TRP A 641 -12.01 -2.90 -0.05
N GLY A 642 -10.90 -2.15 0.06
CA GLY A 642 -10.19 -1.89 1.32
C GLY A 642 -10.89 -0.87 2.23
N ASP A 643 -11.71 0.03 1.67
CA ASP A 643 -12.45 1.07 2.43
C ASP A 643 -13.85 0.62 2.89
N HIS A 644 -14.05 -0.69 2.90
CA HIS A 644 -15.18 -1.32 3.55
C HIS A 644 -15.44 -0.72 4.94
N ALA A 645 -16.73 -0.58 5.28
CA ALA A 645 -17.25 0.05 6.49
C ALA A 645 -17.15 1.58 6.56
N ILE A 646 -16.50 2.27 5.61
CA ILE A 646 -16.54 3.74 5.53
C ILE A 646 -17.27 4.17 4.25
N HIS A 647 -16.62 4.24 3.09
CA HIS A 647 -17.19 4.87 1.90
C HIS A 647 -17.62 3.92 0.78
N THR A 648 -17.17 2.65 0.73
CA THR A 648 -17.48 1.71 -0.37
C THR A 648 -18.97 1.63 -0.70
N ARG A 649 -19.83 1.52 0.32
CA ARG A 649 -21.30 1.44 0.16
C ARG A 649 -21.87 2.69 -0.52
N GLY A 650 -21.46 3.87 -0.06
CA GLY A 650 -21.95 5.14 -0.59
C GLY A 650 -21.44 5.44 -2.00
N THR A 651 -20.19 5.08 -2.28
CA THR A 651 -19.58 5.21 -3.62
C THR A 651 -20.34 4.37 -4.65
N LEU A 652 -20.75 3.15 -4.28
CA LEU A 652 -21.55 2.28 -5.15
C LEU A 652 -23.03 2.70 -5.20
N ASN A 653 -23.58 3.27 -4.12
CA ASN A 653 -24.90 3.91 -4.13
C ASN A 653 -24.93 5.15 -5.05
N ALA A 654 -23.83 5.92 -5.14
CA ALA A 654 -23.68 6.99 -6.11
C ALA A 654 -23.67 6.44 -7.54
N TRP A 655 -22.82 5.45 -7.84
CA TRP A 655 -22.80 4.78 -9.14
C TRP A 655 -24.19 4.34 -9.62
N GLU A 656 -24.97 3.71 -8.74
CA GLU A 656 -26.33 3.25 -9.02
C GLU A 656 -27.29 4.41 -9.37
N LYS A 657 -27.16 5.56 -8.70
CA LYS A 657 -28.15 6.64 -8.73
C LYS A 657 -27.83 7.82 -9.66
N ILE A 658 -26.57 8.07 -10.03
CA ILE A 658 -26.24 9.21 -10.90
C ILE A 658 -26.76 9.02 -12.33
N ALA A 659 -27.32 10.08 -12.92
CA ALA A 659 -27.91 10.11 -14.25
C ALA A 659 -26.88 10.27 -15.39
N SER A 660 -25.61 10.49 -15.06
CA SER A 660 -24.50 10.58 -16.01
C SER A 660 -24.44 9.39 -16.97
N GLN A 661 -24.51 9.69 -18.27
CA GLN A 661 -24.33 8.70 -19.35
C GLN A 661 -22.84 8.37 -19.56
N ALA A 662 -21.98 9.33 -19.22
CA ALA A 662 -20.53 9.30 -19.32
C ALA A 662 -19.88 8.86 -17.99
N LYS A 663 -20.49 7.89 -17.30
CA LYS A 663 -19.94 7.31 -16.07
C LYS A 663 -19.09 6.05 -16.31
N TYR A 664 -18.06 5.89 -15.49
CA TYR A 664 -17.14 4.75 -15.42
C TYR A 664 -16.84 4.43 -13.95
N LEU A 665 -16.75 3.15 -13.59
CA LEU A 665 -16.47 2.67 -12.24
C LEU A 665 -15.22 1.80 -12.23
N GLU A 666 -14.26 2.10 -11.35
CA GLU A 666 -13.09 1.26 -11.07
C GLU A 666 -13.10 0.81 -9.60
N ILE A 667 -13.11 -0.50 -9.35
CA ILE A 667 -13.08 -1.06 -7.98
C ILE A 667 -11.79 -1.85 -7.72
N HIS A 668 -10.90 -1.33 -6.88
CA HIS A 668 -9.58 -1.90 -6.62
C HIS A 668 -9.50 -2.75 -5.33
N GLN A 669 -8.43 -3.54 -5.23
CA GLN A 669 -8.17 -4.42 -4.08
C GLN A 669 -7.22 -3.83 -3.03
N TYR A 670 -6.53 -2.73 -3.35
CA TYR A 670 -5.55 -2.06 -2.48
C TYR A 670 -6.22 -1.21 -1.39
N GLN A 671 -5.44 -0.70 -0.44
CA GLN A 671 -5.88 0.34 0.50
C GLN A 671 -6.28 1.63 -0.24
N LYS A 672 -7.18 2.44 0.35
CA LYS A 672 -7.85 3.59 -0.29
C LYS A 672 -6.88 4.58 -0.94
N TRP A 673 -5.96 5.12 -0.16
CA TRP A 673 -5.02 6.15 -0.63
C TRP A 673 -3.92 5.58 -1.53
N GLU A 674 -3.54 4.31 -1.35
CA GLU A 674 -2.46 3.73 -2.15
C GLU A 674 -2.78 3.78 -3.64
N TRP A 675 -3.96 3.29 -4.03
CA TRP A 675 -4.31 3.15 -5.45
C TRP A 675 -4.42 4.50 -6.14
N SER A 676 -5.04 5.50 -5.50
CA SER A 676 -5.33 6.81 -6.10
C SER A 676 -4.08 7.58 -6.53
N VAL A 677 -2.93 7.35 -5.87
CA VAL A 677 -1.64 7.97 -6.18
C VAL A 677 -0.66 7.06 -6.95
N THR A 678 -1.09 5.87 -7.40
CA THR A 678 -0.26 5.07 -8.32
C THR A 678 -0.20 5.71 -9.71
N GLU A 679 0.91 5.53 -10.43
CA GLU A 679 1.03 6.00 -11.82
C GLU A 679 -0.04 5.41 -12.75
N GLU A 680 -0.44 4.13 -12.57
CA GLU A 680 -1.53 3.53 -13.36
C GLU A 680 -2.84 4.30 -13.14
N SER A 681 -3.19 4.58 -11.88
CA SER A 681 -4.43 5.29 -11.56
C SER A 681 -4.39 6.75 -12.01
N LEU A 682 -3.31 7.48 -11.71
CA LEU A 682 -3.14 8.88 -12.11
C LEU A 682 -3.13 9.05 -13.64
N ALA A 683 -2.49 8.14 -14.39
CA ALA A 683 -2.55 8.16 -15.85
C ALA A 683 -3.97 7.99 -16.38
N ARG A 684 -4.75 7.07 -15.80
CA ARG A 684 -6.16 6.85 -16.15
C ARG A 684 -7.04 8.06 -15.80
N GLN A 685 -6.88 8.61 -14.59
CA GLN A 685 -7.54 9.85 -14.18
C GLN A 685 -7.23 11.01 -15.15
N LYS A 686 -5.97 11.15 -15.58
CA LYS A 686 -5.57 12.17 -16.56
C LYS A 686 -6.21 11.93 -17.93
N ALA A 687 -6.20 10.70 -18.44
CA ALA A 687 -6.86 10.39 -19.71
C ALA A 687 -8.35 10.76 -19.72
N PHE A 688 -9.00 10.70 -18.54
CA PHE A 688 -10.40 11.09 -18.34
C PHE A 688 -10.59 12.61 -18.34
N LEU A 689 -9.75 13.35 -17.63
CA LEU A 689 -9.81 14.81 -17.70
C LEU A 689 -9.40 15.35 -19.08
N ASP A 690 -8.40 14.75 -19.73
CA ASP A 690 -7.97 15.10 -21.09
C ASP A 690 -9.12 14.95 -22.11
N HIS A 691 -9.94 13.91 -21.95
CA HIS A 691 -11.10 13.70 -22.82
C HIS A 691 -12.18 14.76 -22.58
N TYR A 692 -12.61 14.96 -21.33
CA TYR A 692 -13.79 15.79 -21.03
C TYR A 692 -13.52 17.29 -20.86
N LEU A 693 -12.29 17.69 -20.50
CA LEU A 693 -11.91 19.09 -20.27
C LEU A 693 -11.08 19.69 -21.42
N LEU A 694 -10.40 18.86 -22.23
CA LEU A 694 -9.62 19.29 -23.40
C LEU A 694 -10.18 18.80 -24.74
N GLY A 695 -11.14 17.86 -24.74
CA GLY A 695 -11.74 17.31 -25.97
C GLY A 695 -10.83 16.34 -26.73
N LEU A 696 -9.81 15.78 -26.07
CA LEU A 696 -8.83 14.89 -26.72
C LEU A 696 -9.39 13.48 -26.92
N SER A 697 -9.06 12.84 -28.04
CA SER A 697 -9.39 11.43 -28.29
C SER A 697 -8.44 10.52 -27.51
N THR A 698 -8.81 10.15 -26.28
CA THR A 698 -8.06 9.21 -25.43
C THR A 698 -8.60 7.78 -25.56
N GLU A 699 -8.02 6.84 -24.81
CA GLU A 699 -8.41 5.43 -24.78
C GLU A 699 -9.80 5.16 -24.15
N ILE A 700 -10.46 6.18 -23.59
CA ILE A 700 -11.70 6.05 -22.79
C ILE A 700 -12.92 5.65 -23.61
N GLN A 701 -12.91 5.96 -24.90
CA GLN A 701 -13.87 5.41 -25.85
C GLN A 701 -13.85 3.88 -25.94
N TYR A 702 -12.76 3.23 -25.50
CA TYR A 702 -12.60 1.78 -25.42
C TYR A 702 -12.70 1.22 -24.00
N TRP A 703 -12.90 2.07 -22.98
CA TRP A 703 -13.00 1.61 -21.61
C TRP A 703 -14.32 0.88 -21.34
N PRO A 704 -14.30 -0.21 -20.55
CA PRO A 704 -15.51 -0.75 -19.95
C PRO A 704 -16.14 0.26 -19.01
N LYS A 705 -17.47 0.22 -18.91
CA LYS A 705 -18.22 0.99 -17.92
C LYS A 705 -17.88 0.59 -16.48
N VAL A 706 -17.53 -0.68 -16.25
CA VAL A 706 -17.05 -1.17 -14.95
C VAL A 706 -15.77 -1.98 -15.11
N ARG A 707 -14.75 -1.63 -14.32
CA ARG A 707 -13.55 -2.43 -14.07
C ARG A 707 -13.53 -2.76 -12.57
N TYR A 708 -13.33 -4.02 -12.20
CA TYR A 708 -13.29 -4.40 -10.78
C TYR A 708 -12.28 -5.51 -10.54
N THR A 709 -11.67 -5.57 -9.36
CA THR A 709 -10.86 -6.72 -8.95
C THR A 709 -11.76 -7.84 -8.45
N MET A 710 -11.48 -9.08 -8.88
CA MET A 710 -11.93 -10.31 -8.24
C MET A 710 -10.85 -10.74 -7.25
N ARG A 711 -11.04 -10.44 -5.97
CA ARG A 711 -10.04 -10.68 -4.92
C ARG A 711 -9.91 -12.16 -4.61
N GLU A 712 -8.70 -12.65 -4.33
CA GLU A 712 -8.45 -14.03 -3.92
C GLU A 712 -7.79 -14.11 -2.54
N ARG A 713 -6.84 -13.21 -2.25
CA ARG A 713 -6.12 -13.03 -0.98
C ARG A 713 -5.68 -11.56 -0.82
N TYR A 714 -5.00 -11.20 0.27
CA TYR A 714 -4.30 -9.91 0.40
C TYR A 714 -3.46 -9.60 -0.85
N TYR A 715 -3.74 -8.44 -1.45
CA TYR A 715 -3.13 -7.88 -2.68
C TYR A 715 -3.08 -8.85 -3.89
N THR A 716 -3.82 -9.96 -3.83
CA THR A 716 -3.83 -11.02 -4.83
C THR A 716 -5.24 -11.14 -5.40
N GLY A 717 -5.38 -10.87 -6.69
CA GLY A 717 -6.67 -10.86 -7.36
C GLY A 717 -6.52 -10.51 -8.83
N GLU A 718 -7.64 -10.56 -9.55
CA GLU A 718 -7.64 -10.47 -11.01
C GLU A 718 -8.57 -9.35 -11.47
N TRP A 719 -8.09 -8.48 -12.36
CA TRP A 719 -8.95 -7.46 -12.97
C TRP A 719 -10.01 -8.12 -13.87
N ARG A 720 -11.25 -7.69 -13.69
CA ARG A 720 -12.46 -8.07 -14.42
C ARG A 720 -13.12 -6.83 -14.98
N TYR A 721 -13.97 -7.04 -15.96
CA TYR A 721 -14.65 -5.96 -16.68
C TYR A 721 -16.11 -6.34 -16.89
N SER A 722 -16.99 -5.35 -16.82
CA SER A 722 -18.43 -5.47 -17.04
C SER A 722 -18.95 -4.18 -17.66
N ASP A 723 -20.14 -4.22 -18.23
CA ASP A 723 -20.84 -3.04 -18.74
C ASP A 723 -21.73 -2.39 -17.66
N ALA A 724 -21.98 -3.09 -16.55
CA ALA A 724 -22.75 -2.59 -15.41
C ALA A 724 -22.26 -3.15 -14.06
N PHE A 725 -22.62 -2.46 -12.98
CA PHE A 725 -22.57 -2.96 -11.61
C PHE A 725 -23.95 -2.70 -10.98
N PRO A 726 -24.62 -3.69 -10.34
CA PRO A 726 -24.22 -5.10 -10.21
C PRO A 726 -23.93 -5.82 -11.55
N ILE A 727 -23.12 -6.87 -11.50
CA ILE A 727 -22.61 -7.56 -12.70
C ILE A 727 -23.79 -8.29 -13.40
N PRO A 728 -24.08 -8.06 -14.69
CA PRO A 728 -25.26 -8.64 -15.36
C PRO A 728 -25.36 -10.17 -15.32
N GLU A 729 -24.23 -10.86 -15.32
CA GLU A 729 -24.14 -12.33 -15.28
C GLU A 729 -24.43 -12.94 -13.90
N THR A 730 -24.67 -12.11 -12.88
CA THR A 730 -24.85 -12.54 -11.48
C THR A 730 -26.05 -13.47 -11.30
N GLN A 731 -25.82 -14.65 -10.71
CA GLN A 731 -26.85 -15.58 -10.26
C GLN A 731 -26.97 -15.57 -8.74
N TYR A 732 -27.98 -14.86 -8.24
CA TYR A 732 -28.30 -14.81 -6.82
C TYR A 732 -28.66 -16.20 -6.29
N THR A 733 -27.73 -16.80 -5.56
CA THR A 733 -27.81 -18.20 -5.10
C THR A 733 -28.06 -18.24 -3.59
N GLN A 734 -29.11 -18.96 -3.19
CA GLN A 734 -29.45 -19.18 -1.79
C GLN A 734 -28.61 -20.30 -1.17
N TYR A 735 -28.15 -20.07 0.05
CA TYR A 735 -27.45 -21.00 0.91
C TYR A 735 -28.11 -21.01 2.30
N PHE A 736 -28.79 -22.10 2.61
CA PHE A 736 -29.56 -22.31 3.83
C PHE A 736 -28.67 -22.93 4.93
N PRO A 737 -28.74 -22.46 6.18
CA PRO A 737 -28.10 -23.11 7.32
C PRO A 737 -28.55 -24.56 7.52
N THR A 738 -27.68 -25.38 8.13
CA THR A 738 -27.95 -26.78 8.47
C THR A 738 -27.70 -27.03 9.97
N PRO A 739 -28.32 -28.08 10.57
CA PRO A 739 -28.10 -28.42 11.99
C PRO A 739 -26.65 -28.78 12.33
N SER A 740 -25.84 -29.14 11.33
CA SER A 740 -24.41 -29.45 11.46
C SER A 740 -23.51 -28.21 11.30
N LEU A 741 -24.03 -27.01 11.51
CA LEU A 741 -23.35 -25.72 11.31
C LEU A 741 -22.69 -25.56 9.92
N GLY A 742 -23.38 -26.08 8.89
CA GLY A 742 -22.98 -25.95 7.49
C GLY A 742 -23.95 -25.10 6.67
N LEU A 743 -23.59 -24.84 5.42
CA LEU A 743 -24.45 -24.20 4.42
C LEU A 743 -24.82 -25.16 3.28
N SER A 744 -26.08 -25.13 2.86
CA SER A 744 -26.66 -26.02 1.83
C SER A 744 -27.42 -25.22 0.77
N LYS A 745 -27.30 -25.60 -0.51
CA LYS A 745 -28.17 -25.05 -1.58
C LYS A 745 -29.62 -25.55 -1.52
N VAL A 746 -29.89 -26.57 -0.71
CA VAL A 746 -31.22 -27.17 -0.52
C VAL A 746 -31.76 -26.76 0.86
N PRO A 747 -32.98 -26.22 0.96
CA PRO A 747 -33.59 -25.86 2.24
C PRO A 747 -33.87 -27.10 3.09
N GLN A 748 -33.76 -26.93 4.41
CA GLN A 748 -33.97 -28.02 5.38
C GLN A 748 -35.48 -28.23 5.63
N ARG A 749 -35.95 -29.48 5.63
CA ARG A 749 -37.38 -29.80 5.84
C ARG A 749 -37.82 -29.71 7.30
N ALA A 750 -36.93 -30.05 8.23
CA ALA A 750 -37.21 -29.96 9.66
C ALA A 750 -36.86 -28.56 10.17
N GLU A 751 -37.67 -28.03 11.08
CA GLU A 751 -37.32 -26.84 11.85
C GLU A 751 -36.16 -27.16 12.80
N SER A 752 -35.18 -26.27 12.86
CA SER A 752 -33.99 -26.35 13.69
C SER A 752 -33.58 -24.95 14.12
N HIS A 753 -32.73 -24.86 15.13
CA HIS A 753 -32.18 -23.59 15.57
C HIS A 753 -30.76 -23.79 16.11
N THR A 754 -30.04 -22.68 16.25
CA THR A 754 -28.81 -22.58 17.04
C THR A 754 -28.86 -21.29 17.86
N SER A 755 -28.04 -21.17 18.91
CA SER A 755 -27.99 -19.96 19.72
C SER A 755 -26.58 -19.62 20.17
N TYR A 756 -26.33 -18.33 20.36
CA TYR A 756 -25.08 -17.78 20.88
C TYR A 756 -25.37 -16.75 21.98
N ASP A 757 -24.35 -16.48 22.80
CA ASP A 757 -24.45 -15.41 23.81
C ASP A 757 -24.54 -14.05 23.12
N ALA A 758 -25.51 -13.22 23.49
CA ALA A 758 -25.75 -11.97 22.77
C ALA A 758 -24.59 -10.96 22.89
N SER A 759 -23.79 -11.01 23.96
CA SER A 759 -22.76 -10.01 24.27
C SER A 759 -21.39 -10.35 23.68
N GLU A 760 -20.94 -11.61 23.80
CA GLU A 760 -19.59 -12.04 23.39
C GLU A 760 -19.59 -13.24 22.42
N GLY A 761 -20.77 -13.76 22.05
CA GLY A 761 -20.90 -14.95 21.23
C GLY A 761 -20.91 -14.71 19.72
N GLU A 762 -20.48 -15.73 18.98
CA GLU A 762 -20.70 -15.88 17.54
C GLU A 762 -21.11 -17.31 17.17
N VAL A 763 -21.77 -17.46 16.03
CA VAL A 763 -22.02 -18.76 15.38
C VAL A 763 -21.60 -18.71 13.92
N ALA A 764 -20.86 -19.72 13.47
CA ALA A 764 -20.34 -19.84 12.13
C ALA A 764 -21.03 -20.99 11.36
N PHE A 765 -21.46 -20.72 10.13
CA PHE A 765 -21.96 -21.71 9.19
C PHE A 765 -20.96 -21.86 8.04
N GLU A 766 -20.35 -23.04 7.92
CA GLU A 766 -19.26 -23.29 6.97
C GLU A 766 -19.77 -23.90 5.65
N LEU A 767 -19.28 -23.38 4.53
CA LEU A 767 -19.46 -23.93 3.19
C LEU A 767 -18.13 -24.46 2.65
N PRO A 768 -17.84 -25.77 2.77
CA PRO A 768 -16.66 -26.37 2.16
C PRO A 768 -16.84 -26.51 0.64
N LEU A 769 -15.95 -25.90 -0.14
CA LEU A 769 -16.11 -25.77 -1.58
C LEU A 769 -15.41 -26.90 -2.34
N ARG A 770 -16.20 -27.83 -2.88
CA ARG A 770 -15.69 -28.91 -3.75
C ARG A 770 -15.23 -28.41 -5.12
N ASN A 771 -15.84 -27.32 -5.60
CA ASN A 771 -15.53 -26.63 -6.86
C ASN A 771 -15.24 -25.16 -6.57
N SER A 772 -14.57 -24.45 -7.47
CA SER A 772 -14.37 -23.01 -7.34
C SER A 772 -15.69 -22.23 -7.25
N LEU A 773 -15.70 -21.18 -6.45
CA LEU A 773 -16.81 -20.23 -6.30
C LEU A 773 -16.28 -18.82 -6.55
N GLU A 774 -16.97 -18.04 -7.38
CA GLU A 774 -16.74 -16.61 -7.52
C GLU A 774 -18.05 -15.87 -7.22
N PHE A 775 -17.97 -14.73 -6.53
CA PHE A 775 -19.09 -13.82 -6.38
C PHE A 775 -18.63 -12.36 -6.43
N ALA A 776 -19.48 -11.47 -6.94
CA ALA A 776 -19.21 -10.04 -7.02
C ALA A 776 -20.51 -9.21 -6.99
N GLY A 777 -20.68 -8.37 -5.98
CA GLY A 777 -21.84 -7.50 -5.81
C GLY A 777 -22.40 -7.49 -4.38
N HIS A 778 -23.59 -6.91 -4.22
CA HIS A 778 -24.36 -6.93 -2.97
C HIS A 778 -24.73 -8.34 -2.55
N SER A 779 -24.66 -8.62 -1.25
CA SER A 779 -25.13 -9.87 -0.65
C SER A 779 -26.21 -9.59 0.39
N LYS A 780 -27.11 -10.54 0.62
CA LYS A 780 -28.18 -10.41 1.63
C LYS A 780 -28.18 -11.60 2.56
N LEU A 781 -28.43 -11.38 3.84
CA LEU A 781 -28.70 -12.47 4.79
C LEU A 781 -30.11 -12.32 5.36
N LYS A 782 -31.00 -13.27 5.04
CA LYS A 782 -32.29 -13.39 5.72
C LYS A 782 -32.12 -14.33 6.91
N LEU A 783 -32.53 -13.90 8.10
CA LEU A 783 -32.59 -14.73 9.30
C LEU A 783 -33.99 -14.67 9.92
N TRP A 784 -34.40 -15.76 10.55
CA TRP A 784 -35.46 -15.77 11.56
C TRP A 784 -34.79 -15.80 12.93
N VAL A 785 -35.05 -14.77 13.74
CA VAL A 785 -34.34 -14.53 15.00
C VAL A 785 -35.30 -14.43 16.17
N GLU A 786 -34.83 -14.83 17.34
CA GLU A 786 -35.50 -14.74 18.64
C GLU A 786 -34.48 -14.32 19.70
N VAL A 787 -34.96 -13.68 20.77
CA VAL A 787 -34.21 -13.41 22.01
C VAL A 787 -34.71 -14.29 23.15
N THR A 788 -33.79 -14.80 23.96
CA THR A 788 -34.10 -15.46 25.24
C THR A 788 -33.27 -14.88 26.37
N ASP A 789 -33.47 -15.38 27.58
CA ASP A 789 -32.64 -15.10 28.77
C ASP A 789 -32.57 -13.61 29.16
N GLY A 790 -33.69 -12.91 29.00
CA GLY A 790 -33.85 -11.51 29.42
C GLY A 790 -33.47 -10.47 28.37
N GLY A 791 -33.12 -10.89 27.14
CA GLY A 791 -33.07 -10.00 25.98
C GLY A 791 -34.47 -9.65 25.46
N ASP A 792 -34.61 -8.45 24.90
CA ASP A 792 -35.84 -7.91 24.30
C ASP A 792 -35.63 -7.32 22.88
N ASN A 793 -34.39 -7.33 22.39
CA ASN A 793 -33.98 -6.82 21.08
C ASN A 793 -32.59 -7.38 20.69
N LEU A 794 -32.17 -7.20 19.43
CA LEU A 794 -30.89 -7.69 18.90
C LEU A 794 -30.16 -6.62 18.10
N ASP A 795 -28.87 -6.46 18.31
CA ASP A 795 -27.90 -5.92 17.37
C ASP A 795 -27.15 -7.10 16.74
N LEU A 796 -27.31 -7.27 15.42
CA LEU A 796 -26.75 -8.38 14.66
C LEU A 796 -25.56 -7.92 13.82
N PHE A 797 -24.45 -8.65 13.94
CA PHE A 797 -23.21 -8.39 13.25
C PHE A 797 -22.88 -9.59 12.35
N ILE A 798 -22.70 -9.34 11.05
CA ILE A 798 -22.48 -10.38 10.05
C ILE A 798 -21.07 -10.28 9.50
N THR A 799 -20.38 -11.41 9.36
CA THR A 799 -19.07 -11.48 8.71
C THR A 799 -19.01 -12.64 7.71
N LEU A 800 -18.49 -12.40 6.51
CA LEU A 800 -18.06 -13.42 5.56
C LEU A 800 -16.54 -13.58 5.65
N ARG A 801 -16.07 -14.72 6.17
CA ARG A 801 -14.63 -15.06 6.26
C ARG A 801 -14.26 -16.10 5.20
N LYS A 802 -13.03 -16.04 4.71
CA LYS A 802 -12.45 -17.06 3.82
C LYS A 802 -11.42 -17.85 4.60
N LYS A 803 -11.50 -19.19 4.52
CA LYS A 803 -10.44 -20.08 5.01
C LYS A 803 -9.83 -20.85 3.85
N ASP A 804 -8.52 -21.08 3.91
CA ASP A 804 -7.83 -21.90 2.93
C ASP A 804 -8.08 -23.41 3.14
N LYS A 805 -7.32 -24.25 2.41
CA LYS A 805 -7.46 -25.71 2.42
C LYS A 805 -7.09 -26.33 3.77
N ASP A 806 -6.10 -25.74 4.45
CA ASP A 806 -5.62 -26.18 5.76
C ASP A 806 -6.49 -25.60 6.89
N GLY A 807 -7.28 -24.57 6.57
CA GLY A 807 -8.27 -23.97 7.44
C GLY A 807 -7.86 -22.68 8.09
N LYS A 808 -6.73 -22.09 7.68
CA LYS A 808 -6.27 -20.79 8.14
C LYS A 808 -7.10 -19.70 7.48
N ASP A 809 -7.41 -18.63 8.21
CA ASP A 809 -8.13 -17.49 7.64
C ASP A 809 -7.28 -16.76 6.58
N VAL A 810 -7.95 -16.30 5.52
CA VAL A 810 -7.38 -15.57 4.39
C VAL A 810 -7.88 -14.14 4.45
N TYR A 811 -6.94 -13.22 4.67
CA TYR A 811 -7.24 -11.82 4.92
C TYR A 811 -7.23 -10.94 3.68
N PHE A 812 -7.84 -9.75 3.83
CA PHE A 812 -7.92 -8.69 2.83
C PHE A 812 -7.70 -7.31 3.47
N PRO A 813 -7.31 -6.28 2.69
CA PRO A 813 -7.33 -4.88 3.11
C PRO A 813 -8.68 -4.46 3.68
N TRP A 814 -8.67 -3.59 4.70
CA TRP A 814 -9.80 -3.40 5.61
C TRP A 814 -9.79 -2.05 6.32
N ILE A 815 -10.93 -1.34 6.26
CA ILE A 815 -11.15 -0.02 6.87
C ILE A 815 -9.95 0.91 6.60
N THR A 816 -9.38 0.84 5.39
CA THR A 816 -8.27 1.66 4.88
C THR A 816 -6.92 1.57 5.62
N VAL A 817 -6.84 1.04 6.85
CA VAL A 817 -5.61 1.01 7.67
C VAL A 817 -5.29 -0.34 8.30
N VAL A 818 -6.01 -1.40 7.95
CA VAL A 818 -5.85 -2.76 8.50
C VAL A 818 -5.72 -3.79 7.37
N ASP A 819 -4.85 -4.79 7.55
CA ASP A 819 -4.56 -5.81 6.53
C ASP A 819 -5.20 -7.19 6.83
N THR A 820 -5.80 -7.35 8.02
CA THR A 820 -6.39 -8.58 8.56
C THR A 820 -7.92 -8.69 8.38
N GLY A 821 -8.44 -8.12 7.29
CA GLY A 821 -9.88 -8.00 7.03
C GLY A 821 -10.62 -9.27 6.63
N PRO A 822 -11.96 -9.29 6.82
CA PRO A 822 -12.84 -10.30 6.25
C PRO A 822 -13.14 -9.99 4.77
N ILE A 823 -13.93 -10.85 4.13
CA ILE A 823 -14.39 -10.62 2.76
C ILE A 823 -15.42 -9.49 2.72
N GLY A 824 -16.42 -9.57 3.59
CA GLY A 824 -17.61 -8.72 3.62
C GLY A 824 -18.35 -8.88 4.95
N PHE A 825 -19.30 -7.99 5.22
CA PHE A 825 -19.89 -7.79 6.55
C PHE A 825 -21.20 -7.02 6.44
N GLY A 826 -22.00 -7.02 7.51
CA GLY A 826 -23.27 -6.30 7.58
C GLY A 826 -23.74 -6.10 9.01
N TRP A 827 -24.67 -5.17 9.22
CA TRP A 827 -25.24 -4.83 10.52
C TRP A 827 -26.74 -4.64 10.45
N LEU A 828 -27.44 -5.00 11.51
CA LEU A 828 -28.84 -4.63 11.69
C LEU A 828 -29.24 -4.64 13.18
N ARG A 829 -29.85 -3.55 13.64
CA ARG A 829 -30.67 -3.55 14.85
C ARG A 829 -32.04 -4.13 14.53
N ALA A 830 -32.44 -5.21 15.18
CA ALA A 830 -33.65 -5.95 14.86
C ALA A 830 -34.93 -5.13 15.05
N SER A 831 -35.03 -4.23 16.02
CA SER A 831 -36.15 -3.27 16.11
C SER A 831 -36.23 -2.29 14.93
N ARG A 832 -35.18 -2.17 14.10
CA ARG A 832 -35.11 -1.34 12.89
C ARG A 832 -35.30 -2.12 11.58
N ARG A 833 -35.72 -3.39 11.65
CA ARG A 833 -35.97 -4.32 10.51
C ARG A 833 -37.11 -3.93 9.55
N GLU A 834 -37.76 -2.78 9.73
CA GLU A 834 -38.86 -2.34 8.85
C GLU A 834 -38.29 -1.93 7.47
N LEU A 835 -38.58 -2.70 6.43
CA LEU A 835 -38.09 -2.48 5.07
C LEU A 835 -38.84 -1.34 4.37
N ASP A 836 -38.12 -0.62 3.51
CA ASP A 836 -38.68 0.14 2.40
C ASP A 836 -38.88 -0.83 1.23
N GLU A 837 -40.12 -1.29 1.05
CA GLU A 837 -40.50 -2.23 -0.02
C GLU A 837 -40.30 -1.64 -1.44
N THR A 838 -40.16 -0.31 -1.57
CA THR A 838 -39.97 0.36 -2.87
C THR A 838 -38.50 0.55 -3.23
N ALA A 839 -37.63 0.73 -2.23
CA ALA A 839 -36.19 0.88 -2.41
C ALA A 839 -35.42 -0.45 -2.26
N SER A 840 -36.00 -1.45 -1.57
CA SER A 840 -35.40 -2.77 -1.41
C SER A 840 -35.38 -3.56 -2.71
N THR A 841 -34.30 -4.30 -2.95
CA THR A 841 -34.23 -5.30 -4.01
C THR A 841 -34.08 -6.70 -3.41
N LEU A 842 -34.17 -7.74 -4.24
CA LEU A 842 -33.93 -9.14 -3.82
C LEU A 842 -32.60 -9.30 -3.05
N TRP A 843 -31.58 -8.51 -3.38
CA TRP A 843 -30.19 -8.64 -2.89
C TRP A 843 -29.67 -7.46 -2.06
N LYS A 844 -30.42 -6.36 -1.96
CA LYS A 844 -30.05 -5.16 -1.20
C LYS A 844 -31.29 -4.70 -0.41
N PRO A 845 -31.46 -5.13 0.85
CA PRO A 845 -32.55 -4.67 1.69
C PRO A 845 -32.29 -3.21 2.08
N VAL A 846 -33.32 -2.38 2.01
CA VAL A 846 -33.27 -0.98 2.44
C VAL A 846 -34.23 -0.82 3.61
N HIS A 847 -33.74 -0.31 4.73
CA HIS A 847 -34.54 -0.13 5.94
C HIS A 847 -35.01 1.32 6.09
N LEU A 848 -36.25 1.49 6.53
CA LEU A 848 -36.85 2.82 6.76
C LEU A 848 -36.22 3.57 7.93
N HIS A 849 -35.78 2.85 8.98
CA HIS A 849 -35.17 3.41 10.19
C HIS A 849 -35.96 4.54 10.90
N ARG A 850 -37.27 4.64 10.64
CA ARG A 850 -38.16 5.73 11.11
C ARG A 850 -38.66 5.60 12.55
N ARG A 851 -38.53 4.42 13.15
CA ARG A 851 -38.97 4.06 14.52
C ARG A 851 -38.28 2.77 14.97
N ASP A 852 -38.32 2.50 16.26
CA ASP A 852 -38.19 1.14 16.78
C ASP A 852 -39.55 0.43 16.72
N LEU A 853 -39.53 -0.85 16.36
CA LEU A 853 -40.67 -1.76 16.53
C LEU A 853 -40.77 -2.24 17.99
N GLU A 854 -41.94 -2.76 18.36
CA GLU A 854 -42.21 -3.31 19.70
C GLU A 854 -41.12 -4.30 20.16
N PRO A 855 -40.71 -4.26 21.45
CA PRO A 855 -39.76 -5.20 22.01
C PRO A 855 -40.21 -6.66 21.85
N LEU A 856 -39.26 -7.53 21.55
CA LEU A 856 -39.48 -8.95 21.40
C LEU A 856 -39.63 -9.62 22.77
N LYS A 857 -40.49 -10.63 22.85
CA LYS A 857 -40.61 -11.53 24.00
C LYS A 857 -39.98 -12.88 23.66
N ALA A 858 -39.63 -13.66 24.68
CA ALA A 858 -39.24 -15.06 24.47
C ALA A 858 -40.37 -15.82 23.74
N GLY A 859 -40.01 -16.54 22.67
CA GLY A 859 -40.95 -17.15 21.72
C GLY A 859 -41.33 -16.28 20.51
N ASP A 860 -41.05 -14.98 20.49
CA ASP A 860 -41.31 -14.12 19.33
C ASP A 860 -40.22 -14.31 18.26
N VAL A 861 -40.43 -15.26 17.35
CA VAL A 861 -39.53 -15.50 16.21
C VAL A 861 -39.88 -14.56 15.05
N VAL A 862 -38.99 -13.63 14.71
CA VAL A 862 -39.22 -12.59 13.70
C VAL A 862 -38.22 -12.66 12.52
N PRO A 863 -38.64 -12.35 11.28
CA PRO A 863 -37.73 -12.29 10.14
C PRO A 863 -36.97 -10.96 10.13
N VAL A 864 -35.69 -11.01 9.75
CA VAL A 864 -34.82 -9.86 9.47
C VAL A 864 -34.07 -10.07 8.15
N GLU A 865 -33.83 -9.01 7.39
CA GLU A 865 -33.04 -9.05 6.17
C GLU A 865 -31.85 -8.07 6.26
N ILE A 866 -30.64 -8.60 6.31
CA ILE A 866 -29.43 -7.82 6.60
C ILE A 866 -28.68 -7.54 5.30
N GLU A 867 -28.36 -6.27 5.05
CA GLU A 867 -27.46 -5.85 3.97
C GLU A 867 -26.03 -6.29 4.32
N ILE A 868 -25.45 -7.19 3.53
CA ILE A 868 -24.01 -7.44 3.55
C ILE A 868 -23.42 -6.55 2.46
N GLN A 869 -22.50 -5.67 2.84
CA GLN A 869 -21.94 -4.66 1.92
C GLN A 869 -21.35 -5.32 0.67
N PRO A 870 -21.50 -4.66 -0.50
CA PRO A 870 -21.08 -5.21 -1.78
C PRO A 870 -19.59 -5.53 -1.80
N THR A 871 -19.23 -6.69 -2.34
CA THR A 871 -17.84 -7.12 -2.41
C THR A 871 -17.57 -8.14 -3.51
N SER A 872 -16.29 -8.47 -3.76
CA SER A 872 -15.88 -9.57 -4.62
C SER A 872 -14.97 -10.57 -3.89
N CYS A 873 -15.09 -11.85 -4.24
CA CYS A 873 -14.15 -12.89 -3.83
C CYS A 873 -14.17 -14.13 -4.74
N ARG A 874 -12.97 -14.67 -5.00
CA ARG A 874 -12.74 -16.00 -5.58
C ARG A 874 -12.29 -16.98 -4.51
N PHE A 875 -12.89 -18.17 -4.57
CA PHE A 875 -12.49 -19.36 -3.82
C PHE A 875 -12.06 -20.46 -4.78
N ARG A 876 -10.99 -21.16 -4.43
CA ARG A 876 -10.52 -22.38 -5.09
C ARG A 876 -11.18 -23.61 -4.47
N ALA A 877 -11.19 -24.72 -5.20
CA ALA A 877 -11.61 -26.00 -4.65
C ALA A 877 -10.75 -26.38 -3.42
N GLY A 878 -11.39 -26.83 -2.35
CA GLY A 878 -10.81 -27.12 -1.04
C GLY A 878 -10.83 -25.95 -0.06
N GLU A 879 -11.01 -24.70 -0.50
CA GLU A 879 -11.20 -23.55 0.40
C GLU A 879 -12.62 -23.53 1.00
N ARG A 880 -12.84 -22.72 2.04
CA ARG A 880 -14.12 -22.65 2.77
C ARG A 880 -14.60 -21.22 2.94
N LEU A 881 -15.88 -20.98 2.63
CA LEU A 881 -16.59 -19.76 3.02
C LEU A 881 -17.19 -19.98 4.41
N SER A 882 -16.97 -19.05 5.33
CA SER A 882 -17.59 -19.06 6.66
C SER A 882 -18.54 -17.86 6.79
N LEU A 883 -19.83 -18.13 6.99
CA LEU A 883 -20.83 -17.13 7.34
C LEU A 883 -20.90 -17.05 8.86
N VAL A 884 -20.52 -15.93 9.44
CA VAL A 884 -20.56 -15.71 10.89
C VAL A 884 -21.65 -14.71 11.25
N VAL A 885 -22.41 -15.05 12.28
CA VAL A 885 -23.41 -14.18 12.92
C VAL A 885 -22.97 -14.00 14.37
N SER A 886 -22.71 -12.76 14.79
CA SER A 886 -22.17 -12.41 16.11
C SER A 886 -22.98 -11.33 16.81
N GLY A 887 -22.71 -11.15 18.10
CA GLY A 887 -23.21 -10.05 18.93
C GLY A 887 -22.32 -8.80 18.96
N HIS A 888 -21.21 -8.82 18.23
CA HIS A 888 -20.18 -7.78 18.21
C HIS A 888 -19.48 -7.67 16.84
N ASP A 889 -18.78 -6.57 16.60
CA ASP A 889 -17.99 -6.35 15.37
C ASP A 889 -16.85 -7.38 15.19
N TYR A 890 -16.43 -7.57 13.93
CA TYR A 890 -15.32 -8.45 13.56
C TYR A 890 -13.97 -7.97 14.10
N GLY A 891 -13.15 -8.91 14.59
CA GLY A 891 -11.78 -8.66 15.06
C GLY A 891 -11.71 -7.91 16.39
N LYS A 892 -10.54 -7.91 17.03
CA LYS A 892 -10.23 -7.05 18.19
C LYS A 892 -9.18 -6.02 17.77
N TYR A 893 -9.38 -4.76 18.12
CA TYR A 893 -8.50 -3.64 17.79
C TYR A 893 -8.39 -2.70 18.99
N PRO A 894 -7.29 -1.93 19.13
CA PRO A 894 -7.12 -1.02 20.27
C PRO A 894 -8.27 0.00 20.37
N PRO A 895 -8.74 0.33 21.59
CA PRO A 895 -9.63 1.46 21.81
C PRO A 895 -9.04 2.73 21.19
N GLY A 896 -9.86 3.45 20.42
CA GLY A 896 -9.45 4.71 19.80
C GLY A 896 -8.68 4.59 18.47
N ALA A 897 -8.49 3.40 17.90
CA ALA A 897 -8.10 3.32 16.48
C ALA A 897 -9.16 4.04 15.60
N PRO A 898 -8.78 4.76 14.53
CA PRO A 898 -9.71 5.52 13.68
C PRO A 898 -10.48 4.58 12.72
N ILE A 899 -11.27 3.68 13.29
CA ILE A 899 -12.02 2.63 12.61
C ILE A 899 -13.43 2.53 13.22
N PRO A 900 -14.48 2.24 12.42
CA PRO A 900 -15.84 2.13 12.95
C PRO A 900 -16.05 0.95 13.91
N ARG A 901 -16.72 1.20 15.04
CA ARG A 901 -17.11 0.21 16.08
C ARG A 901 -18.43 0.54 16.75
N HIS A 902 -19.11 -0.48 17.24
CA HIS A 902 -20.42 -0.38 17.89
C HIS A 902 -20.36 -0.86 19.35
N ASN A 903 -19.54 -0.19 20.17
CA ASN A 903 -19.27 -0.57 21.56
C ASN A 903 -20.49 -0.38 22.50
N SER A 904 -21.51 0.36 22.07
CA SER A 904 -22.77 0.60 22.81
C SER A 904 -23.93 -0.23 22.25
N THR A 905 -23.74 -1.55 22.22
CA THR A 905 -24.79 -2.49 21.81
C THR A 905 -25.91 -2.59 22.86
N ILE A 906 -27.13 -2.91 22.40
CA ILE A 906 -28.27 -3.24 23.28
C ILE A 906 -28.36 -4.73 23.65
N ASN A 907 -27.44 -5.55 23.14
CA ASN A 907 -27.47 -7.01 23.27
C ASN A 907 -27.48 -7.52 24.72
N LYS A 908 -28.41 -8.44 25.00
CA LYS A 908 -28.62 -9.09 26.30
C LYS A 908 -29.14 -10.51 26.12
N GLY A 909 -28.84 -11.38 27.09
CA GLY A 909 -29.32 -12.75 27.09
C GLY A 909 -28.71 -13.56 25.94
N ARG A 910 -29.55 -14.32 25.21
CA ARG A 910 -29.11 -15.14 24.07
C ARG A 910 -29.85 -14.77 22.81
N HIS A 911 -29.12 -14.82 21.69
CA HIS A 911 -29.68 -14.73 20.36
C HIS A 911 -29.88 -16.14 19.80
N VAL A 912 -31.08 -16.41 19.27
CA VAL A 912 -31.44 -17.68 18.65
C VAL A 912 -31.68 -17.46 17.16
N ILE A 913 -31.04 -18.27 16.31
CA ILE A 913 -31.26 -18.28 14.87
C ILE A 913 -32.04 -19.54 14.51
N HIS A 914 -33.25 -19.36 13.98
CA HIS A 914 -34.14 -20.42 13.51
C HIS A 914 -33.94 -20.67 12.01
N PHE A 915 -34.00 -21.93 11.56
CA PHE A 915 -33.85 -22.29 10.15
C PHE A 915 -34.49 -23.65 9.84
N GLY A 916 -34.94 -23.81 8.59
CA GLY A 916 -35.62 -25.01 8.12
C GLY A 916 -37.12 -25.04 8.47
N GLY A 917 -37.85 -25.95 7.82
CA GLY A 917 -39.31 -25.99 7.89
C GLY A 917 -39.91 -24.67 7.38
N LYS A 918 -40.62 -23.94 8.25
CA LYS A 918 -41.18 -22.61 7.93
C LYS A 918 -40.16 -21.45 8.00
N TYR A 919 -39.00 -21.67 8.62
CA TYR A 919 -37.98 -20.63 8.82
C TYR A 919 -36.98 -20.63 7.67
N ASP A 920 -37.26 -19.85 6.62
CA ASP A 920 -36.47 -19.76 5.39
C ASP A 920 -35.18 -18.92 5.52
N SER A 921 -34.48 -18.98 6.65
CA SER A 921 -33.19 -18.31 6.84
C SER A 921 -32.18 -18.75 5.78
N HIS A 922 -31.55 -17.79 5.09
CA HIS A 922 -30.58 -18.06 4.03
C HIS A 922 -29.64 -16.87 3.76
N LEU A 923 -28.41 -17.21 3.40
CA LEU A 923 -27.48 -16.30 2.74
C LEU A 923 -27.76 -16.28 1.24
N LEU A 924 -27.91 -15.10 0.65
CA LEU A 924 -28.05 -14.88 -0.78
C LEU A 924 -26.76 -14.26 -1.32
N LEU A 925 -25.99 -15.03 -2.09
CA LEU A 925 -24.72 -14.59 -2.69
C LEU A 925 -24.89 -14.21 -4.17
N PRO A 926 -24.23 -13.13 -4.63
CA PRO A 926 -24.16 -12.73 -6.04
C PRO A 926 -23.15 -13.61 -6.80
N VAL A 927 -23.45 -14.90 -6.94
CA VAL A 927 -22.53 -15.87 -7.55
C VAL A 927 -22.34 -15.52 -9.03
N ILE A 928 -21.09 -15.33 -9.43
CA ILE A 928 -20.73 -15.24 -10.85
C ILE A 928 -20.64 -16.69 -11.35
N PRO A 929 -21.47 -17.11 -12.33
CA PRO A 929 -21.45 -18.48 -12.80
C PRO A 929 -20.07 -18.85 -13.34
N PRO A 930 -19.55 -20.05 -13.03
CA PRO A 930 -18.37 -20.55 -13.72
C PRO A 930 -18.71 -20.59 -15.22
N VAL A 931 -17.85 -19.97 -16.02
CA VAL A 931 -18.04 -19.75 -17.46
C VAL A 931 -18.17 -21.08 -18.20
N LYS A 932 -19.39 -21.60 -18.28
CA LYS A 932 -19.81 -22.61 -19.24
C LYS A 932 -20.17 -21.87 -20.52
N GLU A 933 -19.21 -21.78 -21.43
CA GLU A 933 -19.41 -21.27 -22.80
C GLU A 933 -19.84 -19.80 -22.91
N ALA A 934 -19.84 -19.03 -21.81
CA ALA A 934 -19.82 -17.58 -21.87
C ALA A 934 -18.47 -17.14 -22.45
N TYR A 935 -18.41 -17.15 -23.77
CA TYR A 935 -17.67 -16.20 -24.58
C TYR A 935 -17.31 -14.96 -23.76
N SER A 936 -16.05 -14.54 -23.87
CA SER A 936 -15.75 -13.11 -23.84
C SER A 936 -16.89 -12.39 -24.53
N GLN A 937 -17.60 -11.47 -23.84
CA GLN A 937 -18.44 -10.51 -24.52
C GLN A 937 -17.65 -10.06 -25.74
N LYS A 938 -18.22 -10.21 -26.94
CA LYS A 938 -17.55 -9.88 -28.20
C LYS A 938 -17.46 -8.36 -28.34
N ARG A 939 -16.76 -7.74 -27.40
CA ARG A 939 -15.99 -6.53 -27.64
C ARG A 939 -15.20 -6.79 -28.92
N PRO A 940 -15.12 -5.81 -29.83
CA PRO A 940 -14.15 -5.92 -30.90
C PRO A 940 -12.83 -6.20 -30.21
N LEU A 941 -12.23 -7.34 -30.52
CA LEU A 941 -10.89 -7.65 -30.05
C LEU A 941 -10.01 -6.45 -30.37
N VAL A 942 -8.98 -6.17 -29.57
CA VAL A 942 -7.89 -5.31 -30.03
C VAL A 942 -7.31 -6.04 -31.23
N LYS A 943 -7.76 -5.70 -32.42
CA LYS A 943 -7.47 -6.44 -33.64
C LYS A 943 -6.19 -5.90 -34.22
N MET A 944 -5.28 -6.79 -34.61
CA MET A 944 -4.15 -6.43 -35.44
C MET A 944 -4.20 -7.21 -36.74
N THR A 945 -4.07 -6.50 -37.85
CA THR A 945 -3.85 -7.10 -39.16
C THR A 945 -2.39 -7.56 -39.19
N ILE A 946 -2.18 -8.86 -39.35
CA ILE A 946 -0.88 -9.49 -39.52
C ILE A 946 -0.73 -9.83 -41.01
N ALA A 947 0.20 -9.16 -41.69
CA ALA A 947 0.53 -9.43 -43.09
C ALA A 947 1.85 -10.20 -43.17
N CYS A 948 1.85 -11.34 -43.86
CA CYS A 948 2.96 -12.28 -43.93
C CYS A 948 3.36 -12.60 -45.38
N ARG A 949 4.65 -12.88 -45.60
CA ARG A 949 5.17 -13.37 -46.89
C ARG A 949 6.38 -14.31 -46.78
N ARG A 950 6.61 -15.09 -47.83
CA ARG A 950 7.68 -16.10 -47.95
C ARG A 950 8.91 -15.45 -48.55
N ILE A 951 10.04 -15.54 -47.88
CA ILE A 951 11.36 -15.28 -48.48
C ILE A 951 11.77 -16.55 -49.24
N PRO A 952 11.99 -16.50 -50.56
CA PRO A 952 12.37 -17.69 -51.33
C PRO A 952 13.71 -18.28 -50.89
N GLY A 953 13.81 -19.61 -50.83
CA GLY A 953 15.08 -20.34 -50.68
C GLY A 953 15.42 -20.87 -49.28
N TRP A 954 14.57 -20.68 -48.28
CA TRP A 954 14.77 -21.27 -46.95
C TRP A 954 14.07 -22.64 -46.82
N ALA A 955 14.79 -23.64 -46.29
CA ALA A 955 14.24 -24.96 -45.97
C ALA A 955 13.67 -25.01 -44.55
N GLU A 956 12.64 -25.83 -44.34
CA GLU A 956 11.84 -25.90 -43.10
C GLU A 956 12.69 -26.21 -41.85
N ASP A 957 13.69 -27.07 -42.00
CA ASP A 957 14.59 -27.49 -40.93
C ASP A 957 15.45 -26.32 -40.40
N LYS A 958 15.97 -25.47 -41.30
CA LYS A 958 16.85 -24.34 -40.96
C LYS A 958 16.10 -23.21 -40.25
N PHE A 959 14.80 -23.06 -40.52
CA PHE A 959 13.92 -22.13 -39.81
C PHE A 959 13.68 -22.59 -38.36
N LEU A 960 13.54 -23.89 -38.12
CA LEU A 960 13.39 -24.47 -36.78
C LEU A 960 14.69 -24.43 -35.96
N GLU A 961 15.84 -24.47 -36.61
CA GLU A 961 17.15 -24.50 -35.93
C GLU A 961 17.63 -23.08 -35.55
N GLU A 962 17.62 -22.12 -36.48
CA GLU A 962 18.16 -20.76 -36.22
C GLU A 962 17.26 -19.86 -35.37
N TYR A 963 15.94 -20.10 -35.33
CA TYR A 963 15.01 -19.16 -34.70
C TYR A 963 14.62 -19.51 -33.26
N THR A 964 15.22 -20.52 -32.62
CA THR A 964 14.85 -21.01 -31.26
C THR A 964 15.27 -20.09 -30.11
N SER A 965 14.73 -18.88 -30.10
CA SER A 965 14.55 -18.06 -28.89
C SER A 965 13.25 -17.28 -29.01
N VAL A 966 12.54 -17.06 -27.91
CA VAL A 966 11.76 -15.82 -27.66
C VAL A 966 10.73 -15.42 -28.75
N HIS A 967 11.15 -14.87 -29.90
CA HIS A 967 10.31 -14.74 -31.10
C HIS A 967 9.81 -16.08 -31.65
N ALA A 968 10.56 -17.18 -31.56
CA ALA A 968 10.05 -18.51 -31.89
C ALA A 968 8.83 -18.90 -31.06
N ALA A 969 8.76 -18.54 -29.77
CA ALA A 969 7.61 -18.91 -28.95
C ALA A 969 6.33 -18.22 -29.47
N MET A 970 6.42 -16.93 -29.79
CA MET A 970 5.28 -16.18 -30.34
C MET A 970 4.96 -16.59 -31.78
N THR A 971 5.96 -16.77 -32.64
CA THR A 971 5.77 -17.24 -34.02
C THR A 971 5.21 -18.65 -34.06
N LYS A 972 5.71 -19.57 -33.21
CA LYS A 972 5.19 -20.94 -33.06
C LYS A 972 3.75 -20.92 -32.58
N HIS A 973 3.42 -20.13 -31.54
CA HIS A 973 2.04 -19.98 -31.05
C HIS A 973 1.09 -19.41 -32.13
N ILE A 974 1.51 -18.39 -32.87
CA ILE A 974 0.77 -17.86 -34.04
C ILE A 974 0.62 -18.93 -35.13
N SER A 975 1.64 -19.75 -35.36
CA SER A 975 1.64 -20.82 -36.35
C SER A 975 0.82 -22.05 -35.92
N ASP A 976 0.67 -22.29 -34.62
CA ASP A 976 -0.12 -23.38 -34.06
C ASP A 976 -1.62 -23.01 -34.10
N VAL A 977 -1.93 -21.72 -33.92
CA VAL A 977 -3.29 -21.16 -34.04
C VAL A 977 -3.69 -20.94 -35.51
N VAL A 978 -2.74 -20.64 -36.40
CA VAL A 978 -2.98 -20.47 -37.84
C VAL A 978 -1.96 -21.30 -38.65
N PRO A 979 -2.21 -22.62 -38.84
CA PRO A 979 -1.24 -23.58 -39.40
C PRO A 979 -0.57 -23.21 -40.73
N ILE A 980 -1.26 -22.45 -41.59
CA ILE A 980 -0.71 -22.04 -42.89
C ILE A 980 0.43 -21.03 -42.75
N LEU A 981 0.54 -20.34 -41.61
CA LEU A 981 1.55 -19.30 -41.39
C LEU A 981 2.97 -19.84 -41.13
N ARG A 982 3.12 -21.14 -40.87
CA ARG A 982 4.41 -21.82 -40.59
C ARG A 982 5.49 -21.61 -41.66
N ASN A 983 5.09 -21.28 -42.88
CA ASN A 983 6.00 -21.19 -44.01
C ASN A 983 6.48 -19.76 -44.33
N TYR A 984 5.96 -18.72 -43.68
CA TYR A 984 6.24 -17.33 -44.05
C TYR A 984 7.29 -16.69 -43.13
N THR A 985 8.29 -16.04 -43.71
CA THR A 985 9.52 -15.58 -43.04
C THR A 985 9.62 -14.06 -42.85
N GLN A 986 8.58 -13.31 -43.23
CA GLN A 986 8.43 -11.90 -42.83
C GLN A 986 6.98 -11.64 -42.43
N ALA A 987 6.76 -11.08 -41.24
CA ALA A 987 5.45 -10.77 -40.68
C ALA A 987 5.39 -9.34 -40.13
N VAL A 988 4.32 -8.61 -40.42
CA VAL A 988 4.12 -7.22 -39.98
C VAL A 988 2.78 -7.11 -39.26
N ALA A 989 2.79 -6.64 -38.01
CA ALA A 989 1.60 -6.46 -37.18
C ALA A 989 1.19 -4.98 -37.12
N LEU A 990 -0.06 -4.68 -37.49
CA LEU A 990 -0.57 -3.31 -37.59
C LEU A 990 -1.97 -3.18 -36.94
N PRO A 991 -2.37 -2.01 -36.41
CA PRO A 991 -3.75 -1.78 -35.98
C PRO A 991 -4.77 -2.12 -37.08
N HIS A 992 -5.92 -2.70 -36.72
CA HIS A 992 -6.86 -3.26 -37.70
C HIS A 992 -7.38 -2.25 -38.74
N PHE A 993 -7.22 -2.62 -40.01
CA PHE A 993 -7.73 -1.92 -41.19
C PHE A 993 -8.16 -2.92 -42.28
N SER A 994 -8.76 -2.42 -43.38
CA SER A 994 -9.05 -3.25 -44.57
C SER A 994 -7.76 -3.61 -45.34
N VAL A 995 -7.53 -4.91 -45.53
CA VAL A 995 -6.31 -5.47 -46.16
C VAL A 995 -6.01 -4.91 -47.56
N SER A 996 -7.04 -4.45 -48.27
CA SER A 996 -6.94 -3.82 -49.60
C SER A 996 -6.06 -2.55 -49.66
N GLY A 997 -5.61 -2.02 -48.52
CA GLY A 997 -4.81 -0.80 -48.43
C GLY A 997 -3.36 -0.97 -47.93
N VAL A 998 -2.85 -2.19 -47.71
CA VAL A 998 -1.44 -2.36 -47.28
C VAL A 998 -0.49 -2.10 -48.45
N PRO A 999 0.44 -1.13 -48.38
CA PRO A 999 1.47 -1.00 -49.40
C PRO A 999 2.40 -2.22 -49.35
N ASN A 1000 2.44 -3.00 -50.43
CA ASN A 1000 3.43 -4.09 -50.62
C ASN A 1000 4.86 -3.57 -50.90
N GLY A 1001 5.01 -2.26 -51.11
CA GLY A 1001 6.30 -1.62 -51.37
C GLY A 1001 6.93 -2.06 -52.69
N GLY A 1002 6.12 -2.36 -53.71
CA GLY A 1002 6.61 -2.78 -55.04
C GLY A 1002 7.04 -4.25 -55.14
N LEU A 1003 6.84 -5.05 -54.09
CA LEU A 1003 7.15 -6.48 -54.06
C LEU A 1003 5.88 -7.33 -54.27
N GLU A 1004 6.04 -8.64 -54.53
CA GLU A 1004 4.93 -9.60 -54.65
C GLU A 1004 3.89 -9.44 -53.51
N PRO A 1005 2.59 -9.70 -53.76
CA PRO A 1005 1.52 -9.54 -52.76
C PRO A 1005 1.81 -10.31 -51.47
N TRP A 1006 1.29 -9.81 -50.34
CA TRP A 1006 1.38 -10.53 -49.07
C TRP A 1006 0.69 -11.90 -49.17
N ASP A 1007 1.49 -12.98 -49.16
CA ASP A 1007 1.02 -14.35 -49.39
C ASP A 1007 -0.08 -14.81 -48.42
N ALA A 1008 -0.09 -14.25 -47.20
CA ALA A 1008 -1.16 -14.47 -46.23
C ALA A 1008 -1.36 -13.21 -45.39
N VAL A 1009 -2.61 -12.75 -45.27
CA VAL A 1009 -2.98 -11.70 -44.33
C VAL A 1009 -4.11 -12.19 -43.44
N THR A 1010 -3.91 -12.14 -42.13
CA THR A 1010 -4.90 -12.52 -41.13
C THR A 1010 -5.17 -11.37 -40.16
N THR A 1011 -6.29 -11.40 -39.44
CA THR A 1011 -6.55 -10.48 -38.34
C THR A 1011 -6.57 -11.27 -37.04
N LEU A 1012 -5.52 -11.10 -36.23
CA LEU A 1012 -5.50 -11.61 -34.85
C LEU A 1012 -6.22 -10.62 -33.93
N GLY A 1013 -6.63 -11.07 -32.74
CA GLY A 1013 -7.32 -10.21 -31.81
C GLY A 1013 -7.22 -10.66 -30.35
N TRP A 1014 -6.99 -9.68 -29.48
CA TRP A 1014 -6.84 -9.86 -28.03
C TRP A 1014 -8.03 -9.27 -27.28
N THR A 1015 -8.39 -9.85 -26.13
CA THR A 1015 -9.54 -9.43 -25.32
C THR A 1015 -9.29 -8.19 -24.46
N SER A 1016 -8.05 -7.71 -24.34
CA SER A 1016 -7.68 -6.45 -23.70
C SER A 1016 -6.27 -5.98 -24.08
N LEU A 1017 -5.98 -4.69 -23.89
CA LEU A 1017 -4.63 -4.12 -24.00
C LEU A 1017 -3.63 -4.79 -23.02
N LYS A 1018 -4.08 -5.17 -21.82
CA LYS A 1018 -3.26 -5.96 -20.88
C LYS A 1018 -3.01 -7.39 -21.37
N GLY A 1019 -3.92 -7.98 -22.13
CA GLY A 1019 -3.71 -9.27 -22.81
C GLY A 1019 -2.68 -9.16 -23.93
N LEU A 1020 -2.74 -8.09 -24.72
CA LEU A 1020 -1.72 -7.76 -25.74
C LEU A 1020 -0.34 -7.53 -25.11
N TRP A 1021 -0.27 -6.71 -24.06
CA TRP A 1021 0.99 -6.44 -23.35
C TRP A 1021 1.52 -7.67 -22.60
N GLY A 1022 0.62 -8.45 -22.00
CA GLY A 1022 0.94 -9.70 -21.29
C GLY A 1022 1.54 -10.78 -22.18
N SER A 1023 1.16 -10.85 -23.46
CA SER A 1023 1.83 -11.74 -24.43
C SER A 1023 3.31 -11.39 -24.67
N PHE A 1024 3.73 -10.14 -24.45
CA PHE A 1024 5.15 -9.74 -24.49
C PHE A 1024 5.89 -9.95 -23.15
N GLN A 1025 5.17 -10.32 -22.08
CA GLN A 1025 5.72 -10.47 -20.72
C GLN A 1025 5.60 -11.89 -20.14
N ALA A 1026 5.22 -12.88 -20.95
CA ALA A 1026 4.99 -14.25 -20.50
C ALA A 1026 6.25 -14.91 -19.90
N PRO A 1027 6.15 -15.77 -18.87
CA PRO A 1027 7.30 -16.34 -18.18
C PRO A 1027 8.25 -17.14 -19.08
N GLU A 1028 7.74 -17.81 -20.12
CA GLU A 1028 8.56 -18.57 -21.09
C GLU A 1028 9.55 -17.66 -21.84
N TYR A 1029 9.16 -16.39 -22.06
CA TYR A 1029 9.98 -15.34 -22.69
C TYR A 1029 11.14 -14.88 -21.79
N LYS A 1030 10.95 -14.92 -20.46
CA LYS A 1030 12.00 -14.62 -19.47
C LYS A 1030 12.86 -15.84 -19.12
N ALA A 1031 12.29 -17.05 -19.15
CA ALA A 1031 12.98 -18.27 -18.73
C ALA A 1031 14.02 -18.77 -19.75
N SER A 1032 13.84 -18.53 -21.06
CA SER A 1032 14.82 -18.93 -22.08
C SER A 1032 16.03 -17.99 -22.19
N ALA A 1033 16.01 -16.83 -21.52
CA ALA A 1033 17.07 -15.82 -21.63
C ALA A 1033 18.33 -16.16 -20.80
N GLY A 1034 18.32 -17.24 -20.01
CA GLY A 1034 19.36 -17.53 -19.02
C GLY A 1034 20.25 -18.76 -19.25
N LYS A 1035 19.97 -19.64 -20.22
CA LYS A 1035 20.73 -20.90 -20.41
C LYS A 1035 20.76 -21.42 -21.86
N HIS A 1036 21.73 -20.97 -22.65
CA HIS A 1036 22.19 -21.69 -23.85
C HIS A 1036 23.70 -21.49 -24.08
N GLU A 1037 24.50 -22.52 -23.82
CA GLU A 1037 25.80 -22.70 -24.49
C GLU A 1037 25.55 -23.43 -25.81
N PHE A 1038 26.02 -22.88 -26.93
CA PHE A 1038 26.03 -23.57 -28.23
C PHE A 1038 27.45 -24.02 -28.56
N ALA A 1039 27.59 -25.31 -28.89
CA ALA A 1039 28.87 -25.96 -29.11
C ALA A 1039 29.15 -26.20 -30.61
N ASP A 1040 29.34 -25.12 -31.38
CA ASP A 1040 30.01 -25.18 -32.68
C ASP A 1040 30.84 -23.91 -32.91
N THR A 1041 32.03 -24.06 -33.51
CA THR A 1041 33.09 -23.04 -33.59
C THR A 1041 33.42 -22.64 -35.03
N SER A 1042 32.50 -22.83 -35.99
CA SER A 1042 32.84 -22.90 -37.42
C SER A 1042 32.26 -21.85 -38.37
N VAL A 1043 31.34 -20.94 -37.97
CA VAL A 1043 30.80 -19.91 -38.88
C VAL A 1043 30.78 -18.50 -38.28
N GLN A 1044 31.54 -17.57 -38.88
CA GLN A 1044 31.46 -16.14 -38.62
C GLN A 1044 30.60 -15.44 -39.71
N THR A 1045 29.46 -14.84 -39.37
CA THR A 1045 28.95 -13.62 -40.04
C THR A 1045 27.77 -13.00 -39.28
N GLY A 1046 27.82 -11.69 -39.08
CA GLY A 1046 27.02 -10.95 -38.10
C GLY A 1046 25.50 -10.91 -38.30
N ILE A 1047 24.81 -11.18 -37.18
CA ILE A 1047 23.61 -10.46 -36.76
C ILE A 1047 23.97 -9.73 -35.45
N LEU A 1048 23.35 -8.58 -35.18
CA LEU A 1048 23.63 -7.72 -34.04
C LEU A 1048 23.68 -8.51 -32.73
N SER A 1049 24.83 -8.46 -32.03
CA SER A 1049 24.96 -9.05 -30.69
C SER A 1049 23.99 -8.36 -29.72
N GLN A 1050 23.51 -9.09 -28.73
CA GLN A 1050 22.52 -8.65 -27.74
C GLN A 1050 22.82 -7.26 -27.14
N SER A 1051 24.08 -7.00 -26.81
CA SER A 1051 24.62 -5.72 -26.33
C SER A 1051 24.36 -4.51 -27.25
N PHE A 1052 24.21 -4.71 -28.56
CA PHE A 1052 24.10 -3.64 -29.56
C PHE A 1052 22.65 -3.24 -29.87
N ALA A 1053 21.69 -4.14 -29.63
CA ALA A 1053 20.26 -3.81 -29.71
C ALA A 1053 19.78 -3.12 -28.43
N GLU A 1054 20.23 -3.61 -27.26
CA GLU A 1054 19.96 -3.00 -25.95
C GLU A 1054 20.50 -1.57 -25.86
N SER A 1055 21.67 -1.28 -26.46
CA SER A 1055 22.26 0.07 -26.44
C SER A 1055 21.71 1.05 -27.49
N LEU A 1056 20.87 0.60 -28.43
CA LEU A 1056 20.28 1.48 -29.46
C LEU A 1056 18.96 2.14 -29.03
N PHE A 1057 18.24 1.55 -28.07
CA PHE A 1057 17.13 2.24 -27.39
C PHE A 1057 16.82 1.68 -26.00
N ASP A 1058 17.73 1.87 -25.04
CA ASP A 1058 17.39 1.76 -23.62
C ASP A 1058 16.71 3.08 -23.16
N PRO A 1059 15.40 3.07 -22.84
CA PRO A 1059 14.71 4.27 -22.36
C PRO A 1059 15.21 4.74 -21.00
N ILE A 1060 15.80 3.85 -20.18
CA ILE A 1060 16.32 4.17 -18.85
C ILE A 1060 17.62 4.98 -19.00
N LEU A 1061 18.57 4.53 -19.85
CA LEU A 1061 19.72 5.33 -20.26
C LEU A 1061 19.34 6.62 -21.01
N PHE A 1062 18.18 6.66 -21.67
CA PHE A 1062 17.67 7.88 -22.32
C PHE A 1062 17.19 8.91 -21.29
N GLU A 1063 16.38 8.51 -20.30
CA GLU A 1063 15.96 9.38 -19.18
C GLU A 1063 17.14 9.88 -18.35
N GLN A 1064 18.16 9.04 -18.12
CA GLN A 1064 19.38 9.40 -17.39
C GLN A 1064 20.20 10.55 -18.03
N ARG A 1065 19.98 10.90 -19.31
CA ARG A 1065 20.70 11.99 -19.98
C ARG A 1065 20.14 13.39 -19.71
N GLY A 1066 18.96 13.51 -19.10
CA GLY A 1066 18.39 14.77 -18.63
C GLY A 1066 17.86 15.71 -19.75
N THR A 1067 17.69 16.98 -19.39
CA THR A 1067 16.90 18.00 -20.14
C THR A 1067 17.57 18.57 -21.41
N LYS A 1068 18.24 17.74 -22.22
CA LYS A 1068 18.82 18.14 -23.52
C LYS A 1068 18.18 17.37 -24.68
N ALA A 1069 18.04 18.05 -25.81
CA ALA A 1069 17.57 17.42 -27.04
C ALA A 1069 18.58 16.37 -27.56
N ALA A 1070 18.08 15.31 -28.17
CA ALA A 1070 18.87 14.19 -28.71
C ALA A 1070 18.43 13.86 -30.13
N LEU A 1071 19.39 13.73 -31.04
CA LEU A 1071 19.16 13.41 -32.45
C LEU A 1071 19.85 12.09 -32.78
N LEU A 1072 19.07 11.05 -33.05
CA LEU A 1072 19.58 9.75 -33.47
C LEU A 1072 19.55 9.67 -35.00
N LEU A 1073 20.73 9.59 -35.61
CA LEU A 1073 20.90 9.49 -37.05
C LEU A 1073 21.27 8.06 -37.43
N VAL A 1074 20.46 7.42 -38.26
CA VAL A 1074 20.68 6.04 -38.73
C VAL A 1074 21.04 6.06 -40.20
N PHE A 1075 22.29 5.73 -40.49
CA PHE A 1075 22.83 5.67 -41.85
C PHE A 1075 22.67 4.24 -42.40
N LEU A 1076 21.79 4.08 -43.38
CA LEU A 1076 21.45 2.80 -44.00
C LEU A 1076 22.08 2.73 -45.39
N ALA A 1077 22.92 1.73 -45.62
CA ALA A 1077 23.58 1.51 -46.90
C ALA A 1077 22.95 0.32 -47.63
N LYS A 1078 22.72 0.48 -48.93
CA LYS A 1078 22.21 -0.61 -49.78
C LYS A 1078 23.18 -1.81 -49.79
N SER A 1079 22.65 -2.99 -49.47
CA SER A 1079 23.26 -4.28 -49.80
C SER A 1079 23.19 -4.50 -51.31
N GLN A 1080 24.18 -5.19 -51.89
CA GLN A 1080 24.54 -5.03 -53.32
C GLN A 1080 23.42 -5.35 -54.35
N ASP A 1081 22.36 -6.08 -53.98
CA ASP A 1081 21.42 -6.71 -54.92
C ASP A 1081 19.98 -6.13 -54.99
N ALA A 1082 19.71 -4.90 -54.51
CA ALA A 1082 18.36 -4.30 -54.58
C ALA A 1082 18.30 -2.93 -55.28
N THR A 1083 17.55 -2.81 -56.39
CA THR A 1083 17.27 -1.52 -57.07
C THR A 1083 15.92 -0.96 -56.65
N TYR A 1084 15.93 0.18 -55.95
CA TYR A 1084 14.76 1.03 -55.68
C TYR A 1084 14.84 2.31 -56.52
N THR A 1085 13.71 2.98 -56.75
CA THR A 1085 13.66 4.26 -57.48
C THR A 1085 13.39 5.44 -56.53
N GLU A 1086 13.84 6.64 -56.92
CA GLU A 1086 13.67 7.91 -56.17
C GLU A 1086 12.18 8.20 -55.83
N ASN A 1087 11.26 7.76 -56.70
CA ASN A 1087 9.81 7.85 -56.49
C ASN A 1087 9.29 6.97 -55.34
N ASP A 1088 9.88 5.79 -55.10
CA ASP A 1088 9.48 4.88 -54.01
C ASP A 1088 9.80 5.47 -52.64
N LEU A 1089 10.94 6.19 -52.55
CA LEU A 1089 11.40 6.87 -51.34
C LEU A 1089 10.58 8.13 -51.06
N THR A 1090 10.34 8.94 -52.09
CA THR A 1090 9.54 10.17 -52.00
C THR A 1090 8.10 9.87 -51.55
N SER A 1091 7.47 8.81 -52.08
CA SER A 1091 6.11 8.39 -51.72
C SER A 1091 5.99 7.96 -50.25
N ARG A 1092 7.04 7.32 -49.69
CA ARG A 1092 7.07 6.91 -48.28
C ARG A 1092 7.21 8.09 -47.30
N ALA A 1093 7.97 9.12 -47.66
CA ALA A 1093 8.16 10.30 -46.80
C ALA A 1093 6.85 11.08 -46.60
N ALA A 1094 6.04 11.21 -47.65
CA ALA A 1094 4.75 11.91 -47.59
C ALA A 1094 3.77 11.24 -46.59
N SER A 1095 3.71 9.90 -46.55
CA SER A 1095 2.76 9.15 -45.72
C SER A 1095 2.96 9.27 -44.20
N ILE A 1096 4.11 9.78 -43.73
CA ILE A 1096 4.42 9.91 -42.30
C ILE A 1096 4.03 11.30 -41.76
N THR A 1097 3.85 12.29 -42.64
CA THR A 1097 3.63 13.70 -42.22
C THR A 1097 2.23 13.92 -41.61
N ASP A 1098 1.24 13.08 -41.96
CA ASP A 1098 -0.13 13.15 -41.44
C ASP A 1098 -0.32 12.47 -40.06
N LEU A 1099 0.74 11.91 -39.46
CA LEU A 1099 0.71 11.23 -38.16
C LEU A 1099 1.40 12.06 -37.07
N GLY A 1100 0.67 12.99 -36.44
CA GLY A 1100 1.23 13.76 -35.32
C GLY A 1100 0.24 14.53 -34.44
N ALA A 1101 0.02 14.02 -33.22
CA ALA A 1101 -0.01 14.76 -31.93
C ALA A 1101 -0.78 13.95 -30.86
N GLY A 1102 -0.13 13.46 -29.80
CA GLY A 1102 -0.89 12.78 -28.73
C GLY A 1102 -0.14 12.08 -27.58
N THR A 1103 1.16 11.80 -27.68
CA THR A 1103 1.92 11.16 -26.59
C THR A 1103 3.32 11.75 -26.44
N SER A 1104 3.84 11.81 -25.21
CA SER A 1104 5.15 12.40 -24.89
C SER A 1104 6.36 11.52 -25.25
N LEU A 1105 6.19 10.51 -26.12
CA LEU A 1105 7.28 9.73 -26.70
C LEU A 1105 7.05 9.57 -28.21
N MET A 1106 8.15 9.60 -28.97
CA MET A 1106 8.27 9.77 -30.43
C MET A 1106 7.79 11.12 -30.99
N ARG A 1107 8.75 11.93 -31.44
CA ARG A 1107 8.52 13.04 -32.39
C ARG A 1107 9.37 12.83 -33.64
N TYR A 1108 8.71 12.89 -34.80
CA TYR A 1108 9.27 12.97 -36.14
C TYR A 1108 10.23 11.84 -36.57
N VAL A 1109 9.81 11.07 -37.58
CA VAL A 1109 10.66 10.17 -38.36
C VAL A 1109 10.68 10.68 -39.80
N LEU A 1110 11.85 11.12 -40.27
CA LEU A 1110 12.06 11.43 -41.69
C LEU A 1110 12.99 10.39 -42.31
N ASN A 1111 12.54 9.79 -43.41
CA ASN A 1111 13.40 9.01 -44.30
C ASN A 1111 13.86 9.95 -45.42
N ARG A 1112 15.17 10.14 -45.55
CA ARG A 1112 15.79 11.00 -46.57
C ARG A 1112 16.84 10.22 -47.35
N GLU A 1113 16.90 10.47 -48.65
CA GLU A 1113 17.99 10.00 -49.51
C GLU A 1113 19.14 11.01 -49.41
N VAL A 1114 20.37 10.54 -49.16
CA VAL A 1114 21.53 11.43 -48.97
C VAL A 1114 22.63 11.06 -49.95
N THR A 1115 22.53 11.68 -51.12
CA THR A 1115 23.61 11.81 -52.11
C THR A 1115 23.86 13.24 -52.60
N PRO A 1116 23.91 14.30 -51.74
CA PRO A 1116 24.47 15.59 -52.13
C PRO A 1116 25.94 15.75 -51.70
N GLU A 1117 26.75 16.41 -52.53
CA GLU A 1117 28.18 16.63 -52.24
C GLU A 1117 28.45 17.67 -51.13
N ASP A 1118 27.44 18.46 -50.73
CA ASP A 1118 27.55 19.49 -49.68
C ASP A 1118 26.64 19.25 -48.45
N THR A 1119 27.30 19.17 -47.30
CA THR A 1119 26.73 19.17 -45.93
C THR A 1119 25.74 20.30 -45.62
N ALA A 1120 25.74 21.43 -46.34
CA ALA A 1120 24.79 22.52 -46.11
C ALA A 1120 23.33 22.15 -46.39
N SER A 1121 23.10 21.11 -47.20
CA SER A 1121 21.77 20.64 -47.57
C SER A 1121 21.11 19.72 -46.53
N PHE A 1122 21.89 19.14 -45.60
CA PHE A 1122 21.47 18.00 -44.77
C PHE A 1122 20.23 18.29 -43.90
N PHE A 1123 20.21 19.45 -43.23
CA PHE A 1123 19.06 19.92 -42.46
C PHE A 1123 18.14 20.86 -43.26
N ALA A 1124 18.39 21.10 -44.55
CA ALA A 1124 17.55 22.00 -45.33
C ALA A 1124 16.10 21.48 -45.40
N GLY A 1125 15.15 22.40 -45.21
CA GLY A 1125 13.72 22.07 -45.14
C GLY A 1125 13.28 21.28 -43.90
N THR A 1126 14.14 21.06 -42.90
CA THR A 1126 13.72 20.52 -41.59
C THR A 1126 13.51 21.65 -40.57
N PRO A 1127 12.73 21.43 -39.50
CA PRO A 1127 12.63 22.37 -38.39
C PRO A 1127 13.96 22.65 -37.67
N PHE A 1128 14.97 21.79 -37.84
CA PHE A 1128 16.29 21.90 -37.19
C PHE A 1128 17.16 23.01 -37.81
N ALA A 1129 16.89 23.45 -39.04
CA ALA A 1129 17.67 24.50 -39.70
C ALA A 1129 17.39 25.93 -39.20
N THR A 1130 16.31 26.14 -38.43
CA THR A 1130 15.79 27.50 -38.15
C THR A 1130 15.37 27.76 -36.70
N SER A 1131 15.52 26.83 -35.75
CA SER A 1131 14.99 27.00 -34.38
C SER A 1131 15.77 26.21 -33.32
N ASP A 1132 16.03 26.86 -32.17
CA ASP A 1132 16.64 26.27 -30.97
C ASP A 1132 15.56 25.54 -30.13
N TRP A 1133 15.83 24.29 -29.72
CA TRP A 1133 14.92 23.47 -28.90
C TRP A 1133 15.67 22.73 -27.79
N HIS A 1134 15.02 22.55 -26.63
CA HIS A 1134 15.64 21.93 -25.45
C HIS A 1134 15.07 20.56 -25.03
N THR A 1135 13.93 20.13 -25.59
CA THR A 1135 13.13 19.01 -25.03
C THR A 1135 12.68 17.96 -26.06
N MET A 1136 13.41 17.78 -27.16
CA MET A 1136 13.05 16.81 -28.22
C MET A 1136 14.06 15.69 -28.41
N ALA A 1137 13.56 14.45 -28.44
CA ALA A 1137 14.16 13.35 -29.17
C ALA A 1137 13.72 13.42 -30.64
N ALA A 1138 14.63 13.23 -31.58
CA ALA A 1138 14.34 13.16 -33.01
C ALA A 1138 15.13 12.02 -33.67
N PHE A 1139 14.56 11.44 -34.72
CA PHE A 1139 15.10 10.28 -35.41
C PHE A 1139 15.06 10.48 -36.93
N GLU A 1140 16.21 10.53 -37.59
CA GLU A 1140 16.28 10.61 -39.06
C GLU A 1140 17.05 9.41 -39.62
N GLN A 1141 16.51 8.82 -40.70
CA GLN A 1141 17.17 7.76 -41.45
C GLN A 1141 17.68 8.30 -42.79
N TYR A 1142 18.94 8.02 -43.08
CA TYR A 1142 19.59 8.46 -44.30
C TYR A 1142 20.08 7.27 -45.12
N TRP A 1143 19.71 7.25 -46.40
CA TRP A 1143 20.04 6.16 -47.31
C TRP A 1143 21.24 6.48 -48.20
N PHE A 1144 22.20 5.55 -48.26
CA PHE A 1144 23.38 5.57 -49.12
C PHE A 1144 23.33 4.47 -50.19
N PRO A 1145 23.87 4.72 -51.40
CA PRO A 1145 23.78 3.83 -52.55
C PRO A 1145 24.59 2.53 -52.41
N ASP A 1146 25.60 2.51 -51.53
CA ASP A 1146 26.36 1.33 -51.14
C ASP A 1146 27.11 1.55 -49.80
N ARG A 1147 27.67 0.48 -49.24
CA ARG A 1147 28.43 0.50 -47.97
C ARG A 1147 29.72 1.32 -48.05
N ALA A 1148 30.36 1.42 -49.22
CA ALA A 1148 31.60 2.18 -49.39
C ALA A 1148 31.33 3.69 -49.37
N SER A 1149 30.20 4.12 -49.92
CA SER A 1149 29.72 5.50 -49.91
C SER A 1149 29.40 5.98 -48.49
N ALA A 1150 28.71 5.14 -47.70
CA ALA A 1150 28.48 5.39 -46.28
C ALA A 1150 29.81 5.44 -45.48
N ALA A 1151 30.73 4.49 -45.72
CA ALA A 1151 32.02 4.46 -45.04
C ALA A 1151 32.91 5.67 -45.39
N ASN A 1152 32.93 6.10 -46.65
CA ASN A 1152 33.65 7.30 -47.08
C ASN A 1152 33.07 8.57 -46.44
N PHE A 1153 31.75 8.71 -46.39
CA PHE A 1153 31.09 9.83 -45.72
C PHE A 1153 31.42 9.89 -44.22
N LEU A 1154 31.41 8.74 -43.55
CA LEU A 1154 31.70 8.63 -42.10
C LEU A 1154 33.20 8.77 -41.77
N SER A 1155 34.11 8.43 -42.70
CA SER A 1155 35.56 8.53 -42.47
C SER A 1155 36.12 9.94 -42.67
N GLU A 1156 35.47 10.80 -43.47
CA GLU A 1156 35.85 12.21 -43.62
C GLU A 1156 35.46 13.04 -42.40
N LYS A 1157 36.31 13.01 -41.37
CA LYS A 1157 36.14 13.75 -40.10
C LYS A 1157 35.73 15.22 -40.27
N ASN A 1158 36.27 15.91 -41.28
CA ASN A 1158 35.92 17.30 -41.60
C ASN A 1158 34.47 17.50 -42.04
N LYS A 1159 33.83 16.53 -42.72
CA LYS A 1159 32.43 16.62 -43.15
C LYS A 1159 31.48 16.47 -41.95
N LEU A 1160 31.71 15.48 -41.10
CA LEU A 1160 30.96 15.30 -39.85
C LEU A 1160 31.11 16.52 -38.92
N GLU A 1161 32.33 17.01 -38.69
CA GLU A 1161 32.53 18.23 -37.90
C GLU A 1161 31.83 19.47 -38.49
N THR A 1162 31.81 19.61 -39.82
CA THR A 1162 31.13 20.74 -40.49
C THR A 1162 29.61 20.63 -40.41
N LEU A 1163 29.07 19.41 -40.45
CA LEU A 1163 27.66 19.14 -40.23
C LEU A 1163 27.23 19.53 -38.80
N PHE A 1164 27.97 19.07 -37.79
CA PHE A 1164 27.64 19.33 -36.39
C PHE A 1164 27.85 20.79 -35.98
N LYS A 1165 28.81 21.52 -36.59
CA LYS A 1165 28.99 22.97 -36.41
C LYS A 1165 27.80 23.82 -36.91
N LYS A 1166 26.86 23.23 -37.68
CA LYS A 1166 25.63 23.88 -38.15
C LYS A 1166 24.40 23.57 -37.27
N LEU A 1167 24.52 22.72 -36.24
CA LEU A 1167 23.44 22.51 -35.28
C LEU A 1167 23.24 23.75 -34.38
N PRO A 1168 22.02 23.98 -33.85
CA PRO A 1168 21.77 25.03 -32.86
C PRO A 1168 22.63 24.87 -31.60
N LYS A 1169 22.96 25.98 -30.93
CA LYS A 1169 23.87 25.98 -29.76
C LYS A 1169 23.33 25.23 -28.55
N SER A 1170 22.05 24.84 -28.53
CA SER A 1170 21.49 23.95 -27.51
C SER A 1170 22.03 22.51 -27.58
N PHE A 1171 22.60 22.08 -28.71
CA PHE A 1171 23.23 20.77 -28.85
C PHE A 1171 24.71 20.77 -28.40
N ASP A 1172 25.04 19.90 -27.46
CA ASP A 1172 26.38 19.76 -26.85
C ASP A 1172 27.23 18.74 -27.63
N THR A 1173 27.75 19.17 -28.78
CA THR A 1173 28.36 18.29 -29.79
C THR A 1173 29.57 17.50 -29.30
N GLU A 1174 30.32 17.97 -28.31
CA GLU A 1174 31.48 17.26 -27.75
C GLU A 1174 31.08 16.07 -26.85
N LYS A 1175 29.83 16.00 -26.37
CA LYS A 1175 29.36 14.97 -25.42
C LYS A 1175 28.26 14.06 -25.95
N SER A 1176 27.71 14.37 -27.12
CA SER A 1176 26.53 13.68 -27.66
C SER A 1176 26.83 12.59 -28.70
N PHE A 1177 28.09 12.20 -28.91
CA PHE A 1177 28.47 11.32 -30.03
C PHE A 1177 29.49 10.24 -29.68
N ALA A 1178 29.33 9.07 -30.32
CA ALA A 1178 30.34 8.03 -30.42
C ALA A 1178 30.36 7.49 -31.86
N VAL A 1179 31.53 7.47 -32.50
CA VAL A 1179 31.75 6.62 -33.69
C VAL A 1179 32.10 5.24 -33.16
N ILE A 1180 31.33 4.21 -33.54
CA ILE A 1180 31.73 2.82 -33.33
C ILE A 1180 32.20 2.29 -34.68
N GLY A 1181 33.51 2.02 -34.78
CA GLY A 1181 34.15 1.45 -35.96
C GLY A 1181 35.10 0.32 -35.57
N ASP A 1182 35.02 -0.78 -36.33
CA ASP A 1182 36.05 -1.76 -36.66
C ASP A 1182 37.11 -2.14 -35.58
N GLU A 1183 36.83 -3.18 -34.77
CA GLU A 1183 37.65 -4.43 -34.61
C GLU A 1183 37.21 -5.33 -33.42
N ASN A 1184 37.68 -6.58 -33.36
CA ASN A 1184 37.22 -7.68 -32.49
C ASN A 1184 38.22 -8.05 -31.38
N ILE A 1185 37.76 -8.43 -30.16
CA ILE A 1185 38.61 -9.07 -29.12
C ILE A 1185 37.86 -10.21 -28.36
N VAL A 1186 38.62 -11.26 -27.98
CA VAL A 1186 38.18 -12.49 -27.28
C VAL A 1186 39.03 -12.71 -26.02
N VAL A 1187 38.46 -13.22 -24.91
CA VAL A 1187 39.21 -13.77 -23.75
C VAL A 1187 38.55 -15.07 -23.24
N LYS A 1188 39.34 -15.96 -22.62
CA LYS A 1188 39.03 -17.38 -22.41
C LYS A 1188 39.37 -17.86 -20.98
N LYS A 1189 38.49 -18.74 -20.45
CA LYS A 1189 38.68 -19.78 -19.41
C LYS A 1189 38.58 -19.45 -17.89
N ASP A 1190 37.84 -20.36 -17.24
CA ASP A 1190 37.82 -20.78 -15.81
C ASP A 1190 37.10 -19.94 -14.72
N LEU A 1191 35.83 -20.36 -14.51
CA LEU A 1191 35.11 -20.62 -13.23
C LEU A 1191 34.27 -19.54 -12.49
N GLU A 1192 33.01 -19.97 -12.25
CA GLU A 1192 32.07 -19.71 -11.13
C GLU A 1192 31.50 -18.30 -10.87
N PHE A 1193 30.25 -18.09 -11.31
CA PHE A 1193 29.06 -18.35 -10.46
C PHE A 1193 27.78 -18.57 -11.27
#